data_AF-A0A4R3NLD9-F1
#
_entry.id   AF-A0A4R3NLD9-F1
#
_cell.length_a   1.000
_cell.length_b   1.000
_cell.length_c   1.000
_cell.angle_alpha   90.00
_cell.angle_beta   90.00
_cell.angle_gamma   90.00
#
_symmetry.space_group_name_H-M   'P 1'
#
loop_
_entity.id
_entity.type
_entity.pdbx_description
1 polymer ?
#
loop_
_entity_poly.entity_id
_entity_poly.type
_entity_poly.pdbx_seq_one_letter_code
_entity_poly.pdbx_strand_id
1 'polypeptide(L)'
;MTSTTIKLIPIKQLALSPLNVRKTQAGPAADAELKASIKADGGIKQNLLVYPAGKNKFLVHGGGRRLKQLKALIEEGALPADTAVPCKVETEEQAIISSTTENVVRANMHPADQYEAFAAMIEKGFKTTEIANQFGVTENLVQRRLKLAEVDPVLLTAFRNDELSLDALTAFTICKDRSRQVEIFEQLKSTYHGINAYQVRHLATEDEVSASDSVAQFVGVDAYTAAGGTVRRDLFSEADNVVLEDVALLHRLATEALNAEAEKLRGEWKWVDVHLSVTYDQYMRYGREYPLPVEPAPEDQAKLDALNGEIEQMEEIGEEAWTDEVQARWDQLHNDLEALSADVNRSEYTDEQRARAGCVVSIDHRGALRVETGLVHPDDKRQQVRSGGSETMSAEEKRKEAGVSNSLSADLRAIRHQNLQAHLASDYQTAFDAMLYSMIVRLPIAYAAAPIDISMRQAEVFKSREYLEDTVAAAMLEEIKSTLDLSWISLESPQDFITMSALPMEKKQALFAWATAQAVQQQLANDDHSSPVLEEIGRRCSTDVAYCWRPDAKNYWSRVPKKHALSVAAEVIGQKWADERRDFKKDALAASMEAAFREGADERVGINPETAKRTALWLPEGMAFESSDEQPQGEVENPEPDVLPAFLKTAAE
;
A
#
# COMPACT_ATOMS: atom_id res chain seq x y z
N MET A 1 2.91 44.44 -50.10
CA MET A 1 2.47 44.79 -48.73
C MET A 1 1.34 45.81 -48.84
N THR A 2 0.09 45.37 -48.71
CA THR A 2 -1.07 46.27 -48.70
C THR A 2 -1.23 46.85 -47.30
N SER A 3 -1.16 48.18 -47.19
CA SER A 3 -1.24 48.94 -45.94
C SER A 3 -2.57 48.72 -45.21
N THR A 4 -2.54 48.03 -44.06
CA THR A 4 -3.73 47.89 -43.21
C THR A 4 -4.02 49.23 -42.51
N THR A 5 -5.16 49.84 -42.82
CA THR A 5 -5.47 51.22 -42.40
C THR A 5 -6.43 51.20 -41.21
N ILE A 6 -6.09 51.90 -40.12
CA ILE A 6 -7.01 52.12 -38.98
C ILE A 6 -7.95 53.26 -39.35
N LYS A 7 -9.27 53.06 -39.21
CA LYS A 7 -10.31 54.06 -39.47
C LYS A 7 -11.26 54.15 -38.28
N LEU A 8 -11.70 55.36 -37.94
CA LEU A 8 -12.80 55.56 -37.00
C LEU A 8 -14.12 55.30 -37.73
N ILE A 9 -14.85 54.27 -37.31
CA ILE A 9 -16.10 53.85 -37.96
C ILE A 9 -17.26 54.00 -36.96
N PRO A 10 -18.34 54.73 -37.33
CA PRO A 10 -19.54 54.82 -36.50
C PRO A 10 -20.11 53.43 -36.18
N ILE A 11 -20.46 53.18 -34.91
CA ILE A 11 -20.93 51.86 -34.46
C ILE A 11 -22.18 51.40 -35.23
N LYS A 12 -23.03 52.34 -35.69
CA LYS A 12 -24.19 52.06 -36.56
C LYS A 12 -23.85 51.41 -37.91
N GLN A 13 -22.62 51.54 -38.38
CA GLN A 13 -22.12 50.92 -39.62
C GLN A 13 -21.50 49.53 -39.39
N LEU A 14 -21.41 49.08 -38.12
CA LEU A 14 -20.79 47.82 -37.71
C LEU A 14 -21.84 46.73 -37.45
N ALA A 15 -21.68 45.59 -38.11
CA ALA A 15 -22.44 44.37 -37.83
C ALA A 15 -21.50 43.20 -37.53
N LEU A 16 -21.98 42.20 -36.80
CA LEU A 16 -21.17 41.02 -36.48
C LEU A 16 -21.00 40.15 -37.74
N SER A 17 -19.79 39.69 -38.02
CA SER A 17 -19.52 38.79 -39.14
C SER A 17 -19.93 37.34 -38.80
N PRO A 18 -20.46 36.57 -39.77
CA PRO A 18 -20.56 35.11 -39.67
C PRO A 18 -19.21 34.38 -39.51
N LEU A 19 -18.11 35.03 -39.89
CA LEU A 19 -16.72 34.53 -39.77
C LEU A 19 -16.15 34.68 -38.36
N ASN A 20 -16.89 35.28 -37.43
CA ASN A 20 -16.52 35.29 -36.01
C ASN A 20 -16.75 33.90 -35.42
N VAL A 21 -15.67 33.13 -35.30
CA VAL A 21 -15.69 31.73 -34.83
C VAL A 21 -15.99 31.56 -33.33
N ARG A 22 -16.03 32.64 -32.55
CA ARG A 22 -16.26 32.56 -31.09
C ARG A 22 -17.76 32.37 -30.78
N LYS A 23 -18.17 31.11 -30.55
CA LYS A 23 -19.55 30.76 -30.12
C LYS A 23 -19.73 30.67 -28.60
N THR A 24 -18.65 30.66 -27.83
CA THR A 24 -18.66 30.55 -26.36
C THR A 24 -18.98 31.91 -25.72
N GLN A 25 -20.06 31.99 -24.94
CA GLN A 25 -20.40 33.18 -24.17
C GLN A 25 -19.54 33.22 -22.89
N ALA A 26 -18.91 34.36 -22.61
CA ALA A 26 -18.27 34.59 -21.31
C ALA A 26 -19.37 34.78 -20.24
N GLY A 27 -19.05 34.47 -18.98
CA GLY A 27 -19.99 34.64 -17.87
C GLY A 27 -20.44 36.09 -17.67
N PRO A 28 -21.63 36.34 -17.08
CA PRO A 28 -22.22 37.67 -16.93
C PRO A 28 -21.34 38.71 -16.23
N ALA A 29 -20.52 38.29 -15.26
CA ALA A 29 -19.62 39.17 -14.50
C ALA A 29 -18.53 39.82 -15.36
N ALA A 30 -17.87 39.03 -16.22
CA ALA A 30 -16.80 39.53 -17.09
C ALA A 30 -17.32 40.45 -18.21
N ASP A 31 -18.59 40.30 -18.62
CA ASP A 31 -19.24 41.21 -19.56
C ASP A 31 -19.65 42.53 -18.88
N ALA A 32 -20.04 42.50 -17.59
CA ALA A 32 -20.33 43.69 -16.80
C ALA A 32 -19.07 44.55 -16.56
N GLU A 33 -17.94 43.92 -16.22
CA GLU A 33 -16.64 44.60 -16.06
C GLU A 33 -16.17 45.26 -17.36
N LEU A 34 -16.25 44.53 -18.49
CA LEU A 34 -15.88 45.06 -19.79
C LEU A 34 -16.75 46.26 -20.17
N LYS A 35 -18.05 46.20 -19.91
CA LYS A 35 -18.99 47.29 -20.17
C LYS A 35 -18.70 48.52 -19.29
N ALA A 36 -18.37 48.30 -18.01
CA ALA A 36 -17.98 49.37 -17.10
C ALA A 36 -16.69 50.06 -17.55
N SER A 37 -15.68 49.31 -18.00
CA SER A 37 -14.44 49.85 -18.56
C SER A 37 -14.68 50.68 -19.83
N ILE A 38 -15.49 50.18 -20.77
CA ILE A 38 -15.81 50.92 -22.01
C ILE A 38 -16.55 52.22 -21.70
N LYS A 39 -17.46 52.21 -20.72
CA LYS A 39 -18.19 53.40 -20.28
C LYS A 39 -17.26 54.42 -19.62
N ALA A 40 -16.33 53.97 -18.78
CA ALA A 40 -15.37 54.84 -18.10
C ALA A 40 -14.38 55.49 -19.08
N ASP A 41 -13.92 54.75 -20.09
CA ASP A 41 -12.95 55.23 -21.07
C ASP A 41 -13.59 55.99 -22.24
N GLY A 42 -14.92 56.03 -22.35
CA GLY A 42 -15.65 56.65 -23.46
C GLY A 42 -15.44 55.95 -24.83
N GLY A 43 -14.94 54.72 -24.83
CA GLY A 43 -14.54 54.01 -26.05
C GLY A 43 -13.82 52.69 -25.78
N ILE A 44 -13.13 52.15 -26.79
CA ILE A 44 -12.36 50.91 -26.69
C ILE A 44 -10.87 51.18 -26.81
N LYS A 45 -10.07 50.53 -25.96
CA LYS A 45 -8.60 50.60 -26.00
C LYS A 45 -7.98 49.72 -27.08
N GLN A 46 -8.66 48.62 -27.42
CA GLN A 46 -8.24 47.71 -28.49
C GLN A 46 -9.16 47.86 -29.70
N ASN A 47 -8.59 48.04 -30.89
CA ASN A 47 -9.32 48.21 -32.14
C ASN A 47 -10.17 46.98 -32.49
N LEU A 48 -11.29 47.21 -33.18
CA LEU A 48 -12.06 46.12 -33.80
C LEU A 48 -11.43 45.71 -35.13
N LEU A 49 -11.47 44.42 -35.46
CA LEU A 49 -11.07 43.94 -36.79
C LEU A 49 -12.32 43.83 -37.67
N VAL A 50 -12.27 44.48 -38.83
CA VAL A 50 -13.42 44.55 -39.73
C VAL A 50 -13.03 44.36 -41.19
N TYR A 51 -13.97 43.89 -42.00
CA TYR A 51 -13.87 43.91 -43.46
C TYR A 51 -15.12 44.57 -44.09
N PRO A 52 -14.99 45.23 -45.25
CA PRO A 52 -16.09 45.92 -45.90
C PRO A 52 -17.12 44.93 -46.46
N ALA A 53 -18.41 45.21 -46.27
CA ALA A 53 -19.54 44.44 -46.79
C ALA A 53 -20.52 45.30 -47.62
N GLY A 54 -20.03 46.43 -48.14
CA GLY A 54 -20.79 47.41 -48.93
C GLY A 54 -20.24 48.83 -48.78
N LYS A 55 -20.87 49.82 -49.44
CA LYS A 55 -20.37 51.21 -49.47
C LYS A 55 -20.31 51.91 -48.10
N ASN A 56 -21.11 51.49 -47.11
CA ASN A 56 -21.20 52.09 -45.76
C ASN A 56 -21.44 51.05 -44.65
N LYS A 57 -20.98 49.80 -44.85
CA LYS A 57 -21.20 48.70 -43.90
C LYS A 57 -19.94 47.87 -43.74
N PHE A 58 -19.59 47.58 -42.49
CA PHE A 58 -18.42 46.79 -42.13
C PHE A 58 -18.83 45.63 -41.22
N LEU A 59 -18.26 44.46 -41.47
CA LEU A 59 -18.49 43.25 -40.69
C LEU A 59 -17.31 43.02 -39.75
N VAL A 60 -17.62 42.86 -38.46
CA VAL A 60 -16.65 42.65 -37.38
C VAL A 60 -16.38 41.17 -37.23
N HIS A 61 -15.17 40.72 -37.60
CA HIS A 61 -14.71 39.33 -37.40
C HIS A 61 -13.86 39.16 -36.12
N GLY A 62 -13.21 40.22 -35.63
CA GLY A 62 -12.45 40.23 -34.38
C GLY A 62 -12.95 41.29 -33.40
N GLY A 63 -13.25 40.91 -32.15
CA GLY A 63 -13.74 41.82 -31.11
C GLY A 63 -15.26 41.86 -30.88
N GLY A 64 -16.00 40.80 -31.25
CA GLY A 64 -17.47 40.74 -31.13
C GLY A 64 -18.07 41.06 -29.74
N ARG A 65 -17.38 40.69 -28.64
CA ARG A 65 -17.82 41.05 -27.26
C ARG A 65 -17.80 42.56 -27.02
N ARG A 66 -16.75 43.25 -27.48
CA ARG A 66 -16.62 44.72 -27.39
C ARG A 66 -17.72 45.40 -28.21
N LEU A 67 -18.00 44.91 -29.42
CA LEU A 67 -19.12 45.42 -30.24
C LEU A 67 -20.48 45.28 -29.54
N LYS A 68 -20.74 44.14 -28.89
CA LYS A 68 -21.99 43.90 -28.15
C LYS A 68 -22.18 44.90 -27.00
N GLN A 69 -21.14 45.12 -26.19
CA GLN A 69 -21.22 46.07 -25.07
C GLN A 69 -21.31 47.53 -25.53
N LEU A 70 -20.63 47.89 -26.62
CA LEU A 70 -20.76 49.22 -27.24
C LEU A 70 -22.20 49.51 -27.70
N LYS A 71 -22.87 48.53 -28.32
CA LYS A 71 -24.28 48.66 -28.72
C LYS A 71 -25.20 48.78 -27.51
N ALA A 72 -24.99 47.97 -26.47
CA ALA A 72 -25.75 48.05 -25.23
C ALA A 72 -25.60 49.42 -24.54
N LEU A 73 -24.40 50.00 -24.53
CA LEU A 73 -24.16 51.33 -23.96
C LEU A 73 -24.82 52.48 -24.76
N ILE A 74 -24.94 52.34 -26.09
CA ILE A 74 -25.68 53.29 -26.93
C ILE A 74 -27.19 53.17 -26.67
N GLU A 75 -27.72 51.94 -26.59
CA GLU A 75 -29.13 51.68 -26.27
C GLU A 75 -29.51 52.20 -24.87
N GLU A 76 -28.59 52.15 -23.91
CA GLU A 76 -28.76 52.70 -22.56
C GLU A 76 -28.54 54.22 -22.47
N GLY A 77 -28.23 54.89 -23.58
CA GLY A 77 -27.94 56.33 -23.63
C GLY A 77 -26.65 56.74 -22.92
N ALA A 78 -25.79 55.79 -22.55
CA ALA A 78 -24.50 56.02 -21.91
C ALA A 78 -23.39 56.44 -22.90
N LEU A 79 -23.60 56.23 -24.21
CA LEU A 79 -22.74 56.70 -25.29
C LEU A 79 -23.58 57.39 -26.39
N PRO A 80 -23.08 58.46 -27.04
CA PRO A 80 -23.76 59.10 -28.17
C PRO A 80 -24.03 58.13 -29.34
N ALA A 81 -25.15 58.32 -30.05
CA ALA A 81 -25.55 57.46 -31.17
C ALA A 81 -24.61 57.52 -32.40
N ASP A 82 -23.80 58.57 -32.50
CA ASP A 82 -22.80 58.82 -33.53
C ASP A 82 -21.38 58.39 -33.14
N THR A 83 -21.22 57.75 -31.97
CA THR A 83 -19.92 57.28 -31.47
C THR A 83 -19.19 56.42 -32.52
N ALA A 84 -18.01 56.88 -32.91
CA ALA A 84 -17.11 56.17 -33.81
C ALA A 84 -15.97 55.52 -33.05
N VAL A 85 -15.65 54.28 -33.39
CA VAL A 85 -14.60 53.49 -32.71
C VAL A 85 -13.49 53.13 -33.69
N PRO A 86 -12.25 52.97 -33.20
CA PRO A 86 -11.12 52.63 -34.07
C PRO A 86 -11.25 51.18 -34.55
N CYS A 87 -11.28 51.03 -35.87
CA CYS A 87 -11.40 49.75 -36.56
C CYS A 87 -10.21 49.58 -37.51
N LYS A 88 -9.56 48.43 -37.44
CA LYS A 88 -8.56 48.01 -38.43
C LYS A 88 -9.29 47.34 -39.58
N VAL A 89 -9.21 47.94 -40.77
CA VAL A 89 -9.92 47.44 -41.96
C VAL A 89 -9.01 46.49 -42.73
N GLU A 90 -9.47 45.25 -42.87
CA GLU A 90 -8.81 44.14 -43.58
C GLU A 90 -9.64 43.73 -44.81
N THR A 91 -9.03 43.01 -45.76
CA THR A 91 -9.78 42.36 -46.86
C THR A 91 -10.53 41.12 -46.34
N GLU A 92 -11.53 40.64 -47.08
CA GLU A 92 -12.29 39.44 -46.68
C GLU A 92 -11.40 38.18 -46.55
N GLU A 93 -10.44 38.01 -47.47
CA GLU A 93 -9.44 36.93 -47.41
C GLU A 93 -8.52 37.07 -46.18
N GLN A 94 -8.09 38.30 -45.85
CA GLN A 94 -7.32 38.58 -44.64
C GLN A 94 -8.16 38.37 -43.37
N ALA A 95 -9.47 38.59 -43.43
CA ALA A 95 -10.38 38.38 -42.30
C ALA A 95 -10.61 36.89 -42.01
N ILE A 96 -10.62 36.03 -43.03
CA ILE A 96 -10.64 34.56 -42.86
C ILE A 96 -9.35 34.11 -42.18
N ILE A 97 -8.20 34.54 -42.71
CA ILE A 97 -6.89 34.21 -42.15
C ILE A 97 -6.77 34.79 -40.74
N SER A 98 -7.06 36.07 -40.51
CA SER A 98 -6.93 36.71 -39.20
C SER A 98 -7.94 36.20 -38.17
N SER A 99 -9.14 35.77 -38.55
CA SER A 99 -10.10 35.14 -37.62
C SER A 99 -9.64 33.74 -37.18
N THR A 100 -9.03 32.97 -38.09
CA THR A 100 -8.43 31.66 -37.77
C THR A 100 -7.09 31.84 -37.03
N THR A 101 -6.22 32.75 -37.48
CA THR A 101 -4.90 33.04 -36.91
C THR A 101 -4.99 33.80 -35.59
N GLU A 102 -5.91 34.74 -35.35
CA GLU A 102 -6.08 35.42 -34.05
C GLU A 102 -6.49 34.42 -32.95
N ASN A 103 -7.19 33.33 -33.30
CA ASN A 103 -7.59 32.30 -32.34
C ASN A 103 -6.58 31.13 -32.25
N VAL A 104 -5.94 30.74 -33.35
CA VAL A 104 -4.90 29.69 -33.35
C VAL A 104 -3.59 30.23 -32.77
N VAL A 105 -3.21 31.49 -33.03
CA VAL A 105 -2.01 32.14 -32.45
C VAL A 105 -2.24 32.64 -31.02
N ARG A 106 -3.49 32.74 -30.55
CA ARG A 106 -3.80 32.87 -29.11
C ARG A 106 -3.96 31.52 -28.39
N ALA A 107 -3.92 30.39 -29.09
CA ALA A 107 -3.73 29.11 -28.44
C ALA A 107 -2.23 28.91 -28.16
N ASN A 108 -1.78 29.56 -27.08
CA ASN A 108 -0.49 29.39 -26.39
C ASN A 108 0.77 29.46 -27.27
N MET A 109 1.49 30.60 -27.22
CA MET A 109 2.96 30.54 -27.34
C MET A 109 3.45 29.47 -26.37
N HIS A 110 4.20 28.49 -26.88
CA HIS A 110 4.68 27.38 -26.06
C HIS A 110 5.45 27.95 -24.85
N PRO A 111 5.30 27.42 -23.63
CA PRO A 111 5.98 27.97 -22.46
C PRO A 111 7.51 28.09 -22.62
N ALA A 112 8.13 27.27 -23.47
CA ALA A 112 9.54 27.40 -23.84
C ALA A 112 9.84 28.68 -24.66
N ASP A 113 8.96 29.04 -25.59
CA ASP A 113 9.12 30.21 -26.44
C ASP A 113 8.80 31.50 -25.68
N GLN A 114 7.89 31.43 -24.69
CA GLN A 114 7.64 32.53 -23.74
C GLN A 114 8.91 32.86 -22.94
N TYR A 115 9.64 31.83 -22.50
CA TYR A 115 10.91 32.01 -21.81
C TYR A 115 11.93 32.74 -22.71
N GLU A 116 12.16 32.27 -23.94
CA GLU A 116 13.12 32.88 -24.86
C GLU A 116 12.76 34.34 -25.17
N ALA A 117 11.48 34.63 -25.35
CA ALA A 117 10.98 35.98 -25.56
C ALA A 117 11.22 36.89 -24.33
N PHE A 118 10.98 36.39 -23.11
CA PHE A 118 11.20 37.15 -21.88
C PHE A 118 12.69 37.35 -21.61
N ALA A 119 13.52 36.32 -21.80
CA ALA A 119 14.97 36.40 -21.64
C ALA A 119 15.59 37.44 -22.58
N ALA A 120 15.19 37.45 -23.86
CA ALA A 120 15.66 38.44 -24.83
C ALA A 120 15.21 39.88 -24.50
N MET A 121 14.12 40.06 -23.77
CA MET A 121 13.68 41.37 -23.28
C MET A 121 14.45 41.82 -22.04
N ILE A 122 14.74 40.91 -21.11
CA ILE A 122 15.60 41.19 -19.96
C ILE A 122 17.00 41.61 -20.43
N GLU A 123 17.57 40.91 -21.43
CA GLU A 123 18.87 41.26 -22.04
C GLU A 123 18.88 42.67 -22.66
N LYS A 124 17.72 43.12 -23.16
CA LYS A 124 17.51 44.48 -23.71
C LYS A 124 17.18 45.53 -22.65
N GLY A 125 17.20 45.17 -21.37
CA GLY A 125 17.04 46.09 -20.24
C GLY A 125 15.61 46.33 -19.76
N PHE A 126 14.62 45.56 -20.24
CA PHE A 126 13.24 45.66 -19.75
C PHE A 126 13.12 45.06 -18.34
N LYS A 127 12.22 45.60 -17.50
CA LYS A 127 11.91 45.04 -16.17
C LYS A 127 10.81 43.98 -16.24
N THR A 128 10.78 43.06 -15.28
CA THR A 128 9.73 42.02 -15.17
C THR A 128 8.31 42.59 -15.14
N THR A 129 8.13 43.73 -14.47
CA THR A 129 6.87 44.50 -14.41
C THR A 129 6.41 44.96 -15.81
N GLU A 130 7.34 45.44 -16.63
CA GLU A 130 7.08 45.95 -17.98
C GLU A 130 6.74 44.79 -18.94
N ILE A 131 7.46 43.67 -18.82
CA ILE A 131 7.18 42.45 -19.59
C ILE A 131 5.80 41.89 -19.21
N ALA A 132 5.47 41.81 -17.92
CA ALA A 132 4.17 41.34 -17.45
C ALA A 132 3.01 42.17 -18.05
N ASN A 133 3.13 43.49 -17.98
CA ASN A 133 2.16 44.42 -18.57
C ASN A 133 2.07 44.29 -20.09
N GLN A 134 3.21 44.14 -20.78
CA GLN A 134 3.27 44.04 -22.24
C GLN A 134 2.63 42.75 -22.77
N PHE A 135 2.80 41.63 -22.06
CA PHE A 135 2.26 40.32 -22.45
C PHE A 135 0.90 39.99 -21.81
N GLY A 136 0.39 40.84 -20.92
CA GLY A 136 -0.89 40.64 -20.23
C GLY A 136 -0.87 39.44 -19.28
N VAL A 137 0.28 39.19 -18.64
CA VAL A 137 0.51 38.09 -17.69
C VAL A 137 0.95 38.64 -16.33
N THR A 138 0.98 37.81 -15.30
CA THR A 138 1.47 38.23 -13.97
C THR A 138 3.00 38.25 -13.94
N GLU A 139 3.59 39.11 -13.12
CA GLU A 139 5.05 39.12 -12.89
C GLU A 139 5.58 37.77 -12.40
N ASN A 140 4.80 37.08 -11.56
CA ASN A 140 5.07 35.72 -11.12
C ASN A 140 5.19 34.74 -12.30
N LEU A 141 4.37 34.88 -13.34
CA LEU A 141 4.48 34.04 -14.53
C LEU A 141 5.77 34.35 -15.30
N VAL A 142 6.12 35.63 -15.47
CA VAL A 142 7.36 36.06 -16.12
C VAL A 142 8.58 35.46 -15.40
N GLN A 143 8.62 35.58 -14.06
CA GLN A 143 9.70 35.02 -13.25
C GLN A 143 9.77 33.49 -13.35
N ARG A 144 8.62 32.79 -13.29
CA ARG A 144 8.58 31.32 -13.46
C ARG A 144 9.09 30.86 -14.82
N ARG A 145 8.83 31.62 -15.89
CA ARG A 145 9.34 31.32 -17.24
C ARG A 145 10.83 31.58 -17.34
N LEU A 146 11.34 32.65 -16.74
CA LEU A 146 12.78 32.95 -16.72
C LEU A 146 13.61 31.87 -16.01
N LYS A 147 13.05 31.15 -15.02
CA LYS A 147 13.72 30.01 -14.39
C LYS A 147 14.00 28.83 -15.33
N LEU A 148 13.30 28.73 -16.47
CA LEU A 148 13.55 27.68 -17.45
C LEU A 148 14.92 27.81 -18.14
N ALA A 149 15.63 28.94 -17.98
CA ALA A 149 17.03 29.12 -18.39
C ALA A 149 18.01 28.14 -17.73
N GLU A 150 17.65 27.66 -16.54
CA GLU A 150 18.49 26.80 -15.70
C GLU A 150 18.47 25.34 -16.17
N VAL A 151 17.57 25.00 -17.11
CA VAL A 151 17.38 23.64 -17.62
C VAL A 151 18.21 23.39 -18.88
N ASP A 152 18.73 22.17 -19.03
CA ASP A 152 19.49 21.73 -20.20
C ASP A 152 18.66 21.80 -21.52
N PRO A 153 19.26 22.22 -22.65
CA PRO A 153 18.58 22.28 -23.96
C PRO A 153 17.92 20.97 -24.41
N VAL A 154 18.42 19.80 -24.01
CA VAL A 154 17.83 18.50 -24.34
C VAL A 154 16.42 18.39 -23.74
N LEU A 155 16.24 18.82 -22.49
CA LEU A 155 14.95 18.79 -21.80
C LEU A 155 13.97 19.83 -22.36
N LEU A 156 14.47 21.02 -22.74
CA LEU A 156 13.66 22.02 -23.45
C LEU A 156 13.15 21.50 -24.79
N THR A 157 13.97 20.70 -25.49
CA THR A 157 13.58 20.04 -26.75
C THR A 157 12.55 18.94 -26.51
N ALA A 158 12.74 18.09 -25.50
CA ALA A 158 11.76 17.08 -25.10
C ALA A 158 10.41 17.71 -24.69
N PHE A 159 10.45 18.83 -23.96
CA PHE A 159 9.25 19.60 -23.62
C PHE A 159 8.55 20.18 -24.86
N ARG A 160 9.30 20.68 -25.86
CA ARG A 160 8.72 21.14 -27.15
C ARG A 160 8.06 20.02 -27.95
N ASN A 161 8.50 18.78 -27.77
CA ASN A 161 7.96 17.60 -28.45
C ASN A 161 6.82 16.93 -27.67
N ASP A 162 6.29 17.58 -26.62
CA ASP A 162 5.27 17.03 -25.71
C ASP A 162 5.70 15.73 -24.99
N GLU A 163 7.01 15.45 -24.89
CA GLU A 163 7.56 14.30 -24.13
C GLU A 163 7.69 14.60 -22.62
N LEU A 164 7.68 15.89 -22.25
CA LEU A 164 7.72 16.37 -20.87
C LEU A 164 6.52 17.29 -20.61
N SER A 165 6.01 17.29 -19.38
CA SER A 165 5.06 18.31 -18.93
C SER A 165 5.79 19.54 -18.40
N LEU A 166 5.12 20.70 -18.38
CA LEU A 166 5.68 21.92 -17.80
C LEU A 166 6.03 21.74 -16.30
N ASP A 167 5.21 20.98 -15.57
CA ASP A 167 5.43 20.72 -14.15
C ASP A 167 6.65 19.82 -13.92
N ALA A 168 6.87 18.83 -14.79
CA ALA A 168 8.08 18.00 -14.78
C ALA A 168 9.32 18.81 -15.16
N LEU A 169 9.24 19.66 -16.20
CA LEU A 169 10.33 20.54 -16.61
C LEU A 169 10.72 21.53 -15.49
N THR A 170 9.73 22.07 -14.78
CA THR A 170 9.96 22.98 -13.65
C THR A 170 10.63 22.26 -12.48
N ALA A 171 10.43 20.94 -12.31
CA ALA A 171 11.12 20.18 -11.28
C ALA A 171 12.63 20.04 -11.56
N PHE A 172 13.06 20.02 -12.83
CA PHE A 172 14.48 19.97 -13.18
C PHE A 172 15.25 21.24 -12.80
N THR A 173 14.59 22.39 -12.61
CA THR A 173 15.27 23.62 -12.15
C THR A 173 15.81 23.52 -10.72
N ILE A 174 15.49 22.45 -9.97
CA ILE A 174 16.03 22.21 -8.62
C ILE A 174 17.49 21.76 -8.70
N CYS A 175 17.84 20.94 -9.69
CA CYS A 175 19.21 20.52 -9.94
C CYS A 175 19.92 21.55 -10.83
N LYS A 176 21.03 22.13 -10.38
CA LYS A 176 21.80 23.12 -11.17
C LYS A 176 22.76 22.47 -12.17
N ASP A 177 23.13 21.21 -11.97
CA ASP A 177 24.00 20.48 -12.88
C ASP A 177 23.21 19.95 -14.08
N ARG A 178 23.52 20.49 -15.26
CA ARG A 178 22.88 20.12 -16.52
C ARG A 178 23.18 18.69 -16.95
N SER A 179 24.34 18.13 -16.60
CA SER A 179 24.68 16.74 -16.92
C SER A 179 23.80 15.79 -16.14
N ARG A 180 23.62 16.07 -14.84
CA ARG A 180 22.74 15.31 -13.94
C ARG A 180 21.26 15.41 -14.34
N GLN A 181 20.81 16.58 -14.78
CA GLN A 181 19.47 16.76 -15.34
C GLN A 181 19.21 15.79 -16.52
N VAL A 182 20.19 15.60 -17.41
CA VAL A 182 20.08 14.66 -18.55
C VAL A 182 20.05 13.20 -18.08
N GLU A 183 20.88 12.82 -17.11
CA GLU A 183 20.88 11.47 -16.53
C GLU A 183 19.52 11.10 -15.91
N ILE A 184 18.97 11.98 -15.07
CA ILE A 184 17.64 11.79 -14.45
C ILE A 184 16.57 11.65 -15.52
N PHE A 185 16.65 12.45 -16.58
CA PHE A 185 15.72 12.38 -17.70
C PHE A 185 15.81 11.05 -18.47
N GLU A 186 17.01 10.56 -18.76
CA GLU A 186 17.22 9.26 -19.41
C GLU A 186 16.72 8.10 -18.55
N GLN A 187 17.00 8.13 -17.23
CA GLN A 187 16.53 7.16 -16.26
C GLN A 187 14.99 7.10 -16.23
N LEU A 188 14.32 8.25 -16.14
CA LEU A 188 12.86 8.31 -16.06
C LEU A 188 12.18 8.00 -17.41
N LYS A 189 12.83 8.30 -18.54
CA LYS A 189 12.32 7.98 -19.88
C LYS A 189 12.17 6.47 -20.12
N SER A 190 12.91 5.64 -19.38
CA SER A 190 12.80 4.17 -19.44
C SER A 190 11.59 3.58 -18.69
N THR A 191 10.87 4.40 -17.92
CA THR A 191 9.76 3.95 -17.06
C THR A 191 8.42 3.96 -17.79
N TYR A 192 7.60 2.93 -17.62
CA TYR A 192 6.31 2.72 -18.33
C TYR A 192 5.25 3.81 -18.06
N HIS A 193 5.36 4.56 -16.95
CA HIS A 193 4.35 5.53 -16.51
C HIS A 193 4.60 6.98 -16.96
N GLY A 194 5.64 7.24 -17.76
CA GLY A 194 6.03 8.59 -18.17
C GLY A 194 6.72 9.40 -17.05
N ILE A 195 7.23 10.59 -17.39
CA ILE A 195 8.04 11.41 -16.48
C ILE A 195 7.14 12.35 -15.66
N ASN A 196 7.09 12.18 -14.34
CA ASN A 196 6.32 13.04 -13.45
C ASN A 196 7.20 13.93 -12.55
N ALA A 197 6.64 15.08 -12.13
CA ALA A 197 7.38 16.10 -11.38
C ALA A 197 7.82 15.64 -9.98
N TYR A 198 7.12 14.67 -9.37
CA TYR A 198 7.50 14.13 -8.06
C TYR A 198 8.77 13.28 -8.15
N GLN A 199 8.85 12.39 -9.14
CA GLN A 199 10.02 11.55 -9.40
C GLN A 199 11.25 12.38 -9.76
N VAL A 200 11.07 13.42 -10.59
CA VAL A 200 12.15 14.37 -10.91
C VAL A 200 12.65 15.07 -9.65
N ARG A 201 11.73 15.57 -8.79
CA ARG A 201 12.12 16.19 -7.51
C ARG A 201 12.90 15.22 -6.64
N HIS A 202 12.39 14.00 -6.47
CA HIS A 202 13.00 12.98 -5.63
C HIS A 202 14.44 12.68 -6.07
N LEU A 203 14.65 12.36 -7.35
CA LEU A 203 15.97 12.06 -7.91
C LEU A 203 16.90 13.29 -7.98
N ALA A 204 16.35 14.49 -8.17
CA ALA A 204 17.12 15.74 -8.18
C ALA A 204 17.60 16.15 -6.77
N THR A 205 16.97 15.66 -5.71
CA THR A 205 17.32 15.91 -4.31
C THR A 205 18.10 14.77 -3.66
N GLU A 206 18.41 13.68 -4.37
CA GLU A 206 19.19 12.55 -3.83
C GLU A 206 20.61 12.94 -3.38
N ASP A 207 21.15 14.08 -3.84
CA ASP A 207 22.50 14.57 -3.48
C ASP A 207 22.51 15.65 -2.38
N GLU A 208 21.36 15.95 -1.77
CA GLU A 208 21.27 16.89 -0.64
C GLU A 208 20.59 16.23 0.56
N VAL A 209 21.31 16.13 1.69
CA VAL A 209 20.79 15.47 2.91
C VAL A 209 20.49 16.51 3.97
N SER A 210 19.25 16.53 4.47
CA SER A 210 18.86 17.37 5.59
C SER A 210 19.65 16.99 6.85
N ALA A 211 20.01 17.95 7.70
CA ALA A 211 20.57 17.69 9.02
C ALA A 211 19.61 16.90 9.94
N SER A 212 18.33 16.79 9.57
CA SER A 212 17.35 15.94 10.24
C SER A 212 17.40 14.47 9.79
N ASP A 213 18.20 14.13 8.78
CA ASP A 213 18.39 12.75 8.34
C ASP A 213 19.18 11.95 9.39
N SER A 214 18.83 10.67 9.55
CA SER A 214 19.50 9.78 10.50
C SER A 214 21.02 9.71 10.35
N VAL A 215 21.54 9.69 9.12
CA VAL A 215 22.98 9.61 8.87
C VAL A 215 23.66 10.95 9.19
N ALA A 216 23.00 12.07 8.88
CA ALA A 216 23.47 13.41 9.22
C ALA A 216 23.47 13.67 10.74
N GLN A 217 22.46 13.17 11.45
CA GLN A 217 22.38 13.24 12.92
C GLN A 217 23.47 12.40 13.59
N PHE A 218 23.75 11.21 13.06
CA PHE A 218 24.78 10.32 13.59
C PHE A 218 26.19 10.91 13.46
N VAL A 219 26.51 11.51 12.31
CA VAL A 219 27.82 12.16 12.10
C VAL A 219 27.88 13.52 12.81
N GLY A 220 26.78 14.28 12.78
CA GLY A 220 26.70 15.64 13.30
C GLY A 220 27.24 16.69 12.31
N VAL A 221 26.57 17.85 12.28
CA VAL A 221 26.90 18.96 11.36
C VAL A 221 28.32 19.51 11.62
N ASP A 222 28.74 19.58 12.89
CA ASP A 222 30.06 20.10 13.26
C ASP A 222 31.20 19.19 12.77
N ALA A 223 31.05 17.86 12.93
CA ALA A 223 32.04 16.89 12.48
C ALA A 223 32.13 16.85 10.94
N TYR A 224 30.98 16.91 10.26
CA TYR A 224 30.92 16.99 8.80
C TYR A 224 31.59 18.28 8.27
N THR A 225 31.35 19.42 8.92
CA THR A 225 31.98 20.71 8.54
C THR A 225 33.49 20.68 8.81
N ALA A 226 33.92 20.11 9.93
CA ALA A 226 35.34 19.96 10.28
C ALA A 226 36.10 19.08 9.27
N ALA A 227 35.43 18.11 8.65
CA ALA A 227 35.98 17.28 7.58
C ALA A 227 35.99 17.96 6.19
N GLY A 228 35.59 19.23 6.11
CA GLY A 228 35.56 20.02 4.88
C GLY A 228 34.24 19.99 4.11
N GLY A 229 33.16 19.47 4.72
CA GLY A 229 31.84 19.41 4.12
C GLY A 229 31.18 20.78 3.98
N THR A 230 30.47 20.98 2.87
CA THR A 230 29.72 22.24 2.62
C THR A 230 28.30 22.13 3.16
N VAL A 231 27.87 23.17 3.85
CA VAL A 231 26.59 23.26 4.53
C VAL A 231 25.82 24.49 4.05
N ARG A 232 24.56 24.30 3.67
CA ARG A 232 23.64 25.36 3.27
C ARG A 232 22.54 25.52 4.30
N ARG A 233 22.26 26.76 4.71
CA ARG A 233 21.14 27.09 5.59
C ARG A 233 20.00 27.68 4.77
N ASP A 234 18.80 27.13 4.88
CA ASP A 234 17.63 27.76 4.29
C ASP A 234 17.27 29.02 5.09
N LEU A 235 17.35 30.18 4.44
CA LEU A 235 17.12 31.49 5.05
C LEU A 235 15.62 31.82 5.24
N PHE A 236 14.72 30.92 4.83
CA PHE A 236 13.26 31.16 4.83
C PHE A 236 12.43 30.17 5.66
N SER A 237 13.04 29.20 6.35
CA SER A 237 12.31 28.28 7.23
C SER A 237 12.33 28.72 8.69
N GLU A 238 11.21 28.58 9.41
CA GLU A 238 11.11 28.88 10.85
C GLU A 238 11.83 27.83 11.73
N ALA A 239 12.15 26.66 11.17
CA ALA A 239 13.03 25.66 11.77
C ALA A 239 14.43 25.79 11.16
N ASP A 240 15.48 25.60 11.97
CA ASP A 240 16.90 25.70 11.60
C ASP A 240 17.29 24.53 10.65
N ASN A 241 16.78 24.54 9.42
CA ASN A 241 16.96 23.49 8.43
C ASN A 241 18.29 23.68 7.72
N VAL A 242 19.29 23.02 8.29
CA VAL A 242 20.63 22.88 7.74
C VAL A 242 20.63 21.74 6.72
N VAL A 243 21.17 21.96 5.52
CA VAL A 243 21.31 20.97 4.44
C VAL A 243 22.79 20.71 4.16
N LEU A 244 23.18 19.45 4.08
CA LEU A 244 24.52 18.98 3.77
C LEU A 244 24.60 18.64 2.27
N GLU A 245 25.57 19.23 1.57
CA GLU A 245 25.67 19.14 0.09
C GLU A 245 26.57 18.00 -0.43
N ASP A 246 27.42 17.40 0.41
CA ASP A 246 28.36 16.32 0.03
C ASP A 246 27.98 15.00 0.74
N VAL A 247 27.05 14.27 0.13
CA VAL A 247 26.57 12.97 0.63
C VAL A 247 27.68 11.92 0.65
N ALA A 248 28.64 12.00 -0.27
CA ALA A 248 29.74 11.05 -0.34
C ALA A 248 30.71 11.22 0.85
N LEU A 249 30.99 12.46 1.26
CA LEU A 249 31.71 12.76 2.48
C LEU A 249 30.91 12.32 3.72
N LEU A 250 29.61 12.60 3.76
CA LEU A 250 28.74 12.22 4.88
C LEU A 250 28.72 10.69 5.09
N HIS A 251 28.48 9.93 4.03
CA HIS A 251 28.49 8.46 4.07
C HIS A 251 29.85 7.89 4.46
N ARG A 252 30.94 8.52 4.02
CA ARG A 252 32.31 8.11 4.39
C ARG A 252 32.54 8.27 5.90
N LEU A 253 32.24 9.45 6.45
CA LEU A 253 32.39 9.72 7.89
C LEU A 253 31.51 8.80 8.74
N ALA A 254 30.26 8.59 8.32
CA ALA A 254 29.36 7.66 8.99
C ALA A 254 29.90 6.23 8.97
N THR A 255 30.40 5.77 7.82
CA THR A 255 30.99 4.43 7.67
C THR A 255 32.26 4.26 8.50
N GLU A 256 33.13 5.27 8.55
CA GLU A 256 34.34 5.26 9.38
C GLU A 256 33.99 5.18 10.88
N ALA A 257 33.02 5.96 11.34
CA ALA A 257 32.55 5.95 12.72
C ALA A 257 31.91 4.60 13.11
N LEU A 258 31.06 4.03 12.24
CA LEU A 258 30.47 2.71 12.49
C LEU A 258 31.53 1.60 12.49
N ASN A 259 32.54 1.68 11.60
CA ASN A 259 33.63 0.70 11.60
C ASN A 259 34.45 0.75 12.89
N ALA A 260 34.70 1.94 13.45
CA ALA A 260 35.41 2.07 14.72
C ALA A 260 34.68 1.38 15.88
N GLU A 261 33.34 1.43 15.90
CA GLU A 261 32.52 0.69 16.87
C GLU A 261 32.48 -0.82 16.56
N ALA A 262 32.40 -1.19 15.27
CA ALA A 262 32.44 -2.58 14.84
C ALA A 262 33.75 -3.29 15.25
N GLU A 263 34.90 -2.61 15.18
CA GLU A 263 36.19 -3.17 15.61
C GLU A 263 36.19 -3.59 17.09
N LYS A 264 35.45 -2.89 17.97
CA LYS A 264 35.35 -3.26 19.39
C LYS A 264 34.61 -4.58 19.60
N LEU A 265 33.71 -4.91 18.68
CA LEU A 265 32.90 -6.13 18.71
C LEU A 265 33.57 -7.29 17.97
N ARG A 266 34.58 -7.00 17.14
CA ARG A 266 35.36 -8.03 16.44
C ARG A 266 36.21 -8.79 17.46
N GLY A 267 35.98 -10.10 17.52
CA GLY A 267 36.57 -10.99 18.52
C GLY A 267 35.58 -11.51 19.55
N GLU A 268 34.48 -10.79 19.79
CA GLU A 268 33.36 -11.27 20.62
C GLU A 268 32.34 -12.09 19.82
N TRP A 269 32.25 -11.82 18.52
CA TRP A 269 31.26 -12.40 17.61
C TRP A 269 31.94 -13.00 16.38
N LYS A 270 31.34 -14.03 15.79
CA LYS A 270 31.89 -14.73 14.60
C LYS A 270 32.14 -13.80 13.42
N TRP A 271 31.25 -12.83 13.22
CA TRP A 271 31.33 -11.81 12.18
C TRP A 271 30.66 -10.53 12.66
N VAL A 272 31.06 -9.40 12.07
CA VAL A 272 30.49 -8.09 12.35
C VAL A 272 30.32 -7.35 11.01
N ASP A 273 29.08 -7.07 10.63
CA ASP A 273 28.78 -6.31 9.42
C ASP A 273 28.36 -4.88 9.75
N VAL A 274 28.71 -3.95 8.86
CA VAL A 274 28.47 -2.52 9.00
C VAL A 274 27.60 -2.03 7.88
N HIS A 275 26.49 -1.39 8.23
CA HIS A 275 25.55 -0.81 7.29
C HIS A 275 25.09 0.57 7.74
N LEU A 276 24.96 1.53 6.82
CA LEU A 276 24.41 2.85 7.17
C LEU A 276 22.95 2.74 7.60
N SER A 277 22.17 1.91 6.91
CA SER A 277 20.81 1.54 7.29
C SER A 277 20.54 0.09 6.90
N VAL A 278 19.67 -0.56 7.67
CA VAL A 278 19.26 -1.95 7.41
C VAL A 278 17.75 -2.00 7.45
N THR A 279 17.15 -2.47 6.35
CA THR A 279 15.70 -2.62 6.26
C THR A 279 15.23 -3.88 6.97
N TYR A 280 13.94 -3.93 7.33
CA TYR A 280 13.36 -5.10 7.97
C TYR A 280 13.51 -6.37 7.11
N ASP A 281 13.34 -6.28 5.79
CA ASP A 281 13.51 -7.42 4.87
C ASP A 281 14.95 -7.93 4.80
N GLN A 282 15.95 -7.07 5.02
CA GLN A 282 17.35 -7.46 5.12
C GLN A 282 17.61 -8.21 6.42
N TYR A 283 17.05 -7.73 7.55
CA TYR A 283 17.14 -8.43 8.83
C TYR A 283 16.51 -9.83 8.80
N MET A 284 15.38 -10.02 8.13
CA MET A 284 14.69 -11.31 8.02
C MET A 284 15.50 -12.41 7.31
N ARG A 285 16.56 -12.04 6.58
CA ARG A 285 17.44 -13.02 5.91
C ARG A 285 18.37 -13.72 6.88
N TYR A 286 18.73 -13.05 7.98
CA TYR A 286 19.57 -13.62 9.03
C TYR A 286 18.78 -14.65 9.85
N GLY A 287 19.46 -15.66 10.39
CA GLY A 287 18.91 -16.47 11.49
C GLY A 287 19.05 -15.72 12.81
N ARG A 288 18.37 -16.18 13.87
CA ARG A 288 18.43 -15.55 15.18
C ARG A 288 18.79 -16.58 16.25
N GLU A 289 19.79 -16.25 17.05
CA GLU A 289 20.11 -16.88 18.33
C GLU A 289 19.67 -15.90 19.42
N TYR A 290 19.09 -16.41 20.50
CA TYR A 290 18.65 -15.60 21.63
C TYR A 290 19.57 -15.87 22.83
N PRO A 291 19.88 -14.85 23.65
CA PRO A 291 20.67 -15.05 24.85
C PRO A 291 19.88 -15.94 25.82
N LEU A 292 20.58 -16.78 26.57
CA LEU A 292 19.97 -17.67 27.54
C LEU A 292 19.99 -17.01 28.93
N PRO A 293 18.95 -17.21 29.76
CA PRO A 293 18.97 -16.76 31.14
C PRO A 293 20.18 -17.33 31.87
N VAL A 294 20.90 -16.46 32.58
CA VAL A 294 21.99 -16.86 33.47
C VAL A 294 21.37 -17.15 34.83
N GLU A 295 21.76 -18.27 35.47
CA GLU A 295 21.31 -18.53 36.84
C GLU A 295 21.77 -17.38 37.75
N PRO A 296 20.85 -16.72 38.46
CA PRO A 296 21.19 -15.60 39.32
C PRO A 296 22.10 -16.07 40.46
N ALA A 297 23.00 -15.19 40.90
CA ALA A 297 23.80 -15.49 42.07
C ALA A 297 22.86 -15.79 43.26
N PRO A 298 23.13 -16.83 44.09
CA PRO A 298 22.27 -17.16 45.22
C PRO A 298 22.03 -15.98 46.17
N GLU A 299 22.98 -15.06 46.24
CA GLU A 299 22.87 -13.82 47.03
C GLU A 299 21.85 -12.83 46.44
N ASP A 300 21.79 -12.72 45.12
CA ASP A 300 20.88 -11.79 44.43
C ASP A 300 19.46 -12.36 44.38
N GLN A 301 19.31 -13.68 44.21
CA GLN A 301 18.02 -14.34 44.36
C GLN A 301 17.48 -14.19 45.79
N ALA A 302 18.32 -14.38 46.81
CA ALA A 302 17.91 -14.20 48.21
C ALA A 302 17.51 -12.75 48.53
N LYS A 303 18.17 -11.76 47.92
CA LYS A 303 17.77 -10.35 48.02
C LYS A 303 16.45 -10.08 47.33
N LEU A 304 16.20 -10.68 46.16
CA LEU A 304 14.95 -10.53 45.41
C LEU A 304 13.77 -11.14 46.17
N ASP A 305 13.94 -12.32 46.74
CA ASP A 305 12.93 -12.98 47.55
C ASP A 305 12.61 -12.15 48.83
N ALA A 306 13.63 -11.53 49.43
CA ALA A 306 13.45 -10.66 50.59
C ALA A 306 12.70 -9.36 50.25
N LEU A 307 13.01 -8.73 49.10
CA LEU A 307 12.31 -7.52 48.63
C LEU A 307 10.85 -7.81 48.28
N ASN A 308 10.58 -8.90 47.57
CA ASN A 308 9.21 -9.33 47.26
C ASN A 308 8.41 -9.62 48.55
N GLY A 309 9.01 -10.28 49.53
CA GLY A 309 8.37 -10.54 50.82
C GLY A 309 8.08 -9.28 51.64
N GLU A 310 8.87 -8.21 51.49
CA GLU A 310 8.61 -6.91 52.11
C GLU A 310 7.47 -6.16 51.39
N ILE A 311 7.42 -6.25 50.05
CA ILE A 311 6.34 -5.71 49.22
C ILE A 311 5.00 -6.37 49.56
N GLU A 312 4.93 -7.70 49.59
CA GLU A 312 3.70 -8.44 49.95
C GLU A 312 3.17 -8.02 51.34
N GLN A 313 4.05 -7.84 52.32
CA GLN A 313 3.67 -7.35 53.66
C GLN A 313 3.10 -5.93 53.62
N MET A 314 3.59 -5.07 52.74
CA MET A 314 3.09 -3.70 52.59
C MET A 314 1.77 -3.64 51.82
N GLU A 315 1.55 -4.53 50.84
CA GLU A 315 0.28 -4.68 50.13
C GLU A 315 -0.85 -5.12 51.07
N GLU A 316 -0.57 -6.03 52.01
CA GLU A 316 -1.55 -6.49 53.00
C GLU A 316 -2.02 -5.37 53.95
N ILE A 317 -1.19 -4.35 54.18
CA ILE A 317 -1.55 -3.18 55.01
C ILE A 317 -2.58 -2.29 54.29
N GLY A 318 -2.56 -2.28 52.94
CA GLY A 318 -3.46 -1.51 52.07
C GLY A 318 -3.11 -0.02 51.99
N GLU A 319 -3.15 0.54 50.77
CA GLU A 319 -2.75 1.94 50.46
C GLU A 319 -3.43 3.00 51.34
N GLU A 320 -4.66 2.72 51.80
CA GLU A 320 -5.45 3.64 52.63
C GLU A 320 -4.86 3.85 54.05
N ALA A 321 -3.99 2.96 54.51
CA ALA A 321 -3.36 3.01 55.84
C ALA A 321 -1.89 3.47 55.80
N TRP A 322 -1.37 3.86 54.63
CA TRP A 322 0.03 4.24 54.45
C TRP A 322 0.33 5.63 55.01
N THR A 323 1.47 5.75 55.70
CA THR A 323 2.05 7.05 56.07
C THR A 323 3.04 7.49 54.99
N ASP A 324 3.44 8.77 54.97
CA ASP A 324 4.47 9.27 54.03
C ASP A 324 5.78 8.49 54.11
N GLU A 325 6.13 7.95 55.30
CA GLU A 325 7.30 7.09 55.49
C GLU A 325 7.13 5.70 54.86
N VAL A 326 5.92 5.14 54.90
CA VAL A 326 5.58 3.86 54.25
C VAL A 326 5.57 4.02 52.72
N GLN A 327 5.01 5.12 52.20
CA GLN A 327 5.06 5.45 50.78
C GLN A 327 6.51 5.61 50.29
N ALA A 328 7.36 6.34 51.01
CA ALA A 328 8.76 6.51 50.63
C ALA A 328 9.54 5.19 50.66
N ARG A 329 9.24 4.31 51.62
CA ARG A 329 9.82 2.96 51.69
C ARG A 329 9.33 2.08 50.53
N TRP A 330 8.06 2.15 50.17
CA TRP A 330 7.47 1.46 49.03
C TRP A 330 8.14 1.86 47.71
N ASP A 331 8.28 3.16 47.46
CA ASP A 331 8.97 3.67 46.27
C ASP A 331 10.44 3.22 46.23
N GLN A 332 11.13 3.22 47.38
CA GLN A 332 12.49 2.74 47.47
C GLN A 332 12.60 1.23 47.18
N LEU A 333 11.69 0.42 47.73
CA LEU A 333 11.64 -1.03 47.48
C LEU A 333 11.39 -1.34 46.00
N HIS A 334 10.52 -0.59 45.33
CA HIS A 334 10.26 -0.77 43.91
C HIS A 334 11.48 -0.40 43.06
N ASN A 335 12.19 0.66 43.41
CA ASN A 335 13.45 1.03 42.73
C ASN A 335 14.55 -0.02 42.96
N ASP A 336 14.69 -0.51 44.20
CA ASP A 336 15.67 -1.55 44.55
C ASP A 336 15.33 -2.89 43.86
N LEU A 337 14.04 -3.23 43.74
CA LEU A 337 13.56 -4.39 43.00
C LEU A 337 13.79 -4.25 41.50
N GLU A 338 13.50 -3.08 40.91
CA GLU A 338 13.76 -2.83 39.50
C GLU A 338 15.26 -2.97 39.19
N ALA A 339 16.11 -2.37 40.03
CA ALA A 339 17.56 -2.47 39.90
C ALA A 339 18.06 -3.92 40.00
N LEU A 340 17.58 -4.68 40.99
CA LEU A 340 18.00 -6.07 41.20
C LEU A 340 17.39 -7.03 40.17
N SER A 341 16.18 -6.77 39.68
CA SER A 341 15.51 -7.58 38.67
C SER A 341 16.25 -7.57 37.33
N ALA A 342 16.96 -6.49 37.01
CA ALA A 342 17.82 -6.40 35.83
C ALA A 342 19.03 -7.34 35.93
N ASP A 343 19.60 -7.51 37.13
CA ASP A 343 20.73 -8.40 37.39
C ASP A 343 20.29 -9.87 37.49
N VAL A 344 19.13 -10.14 38.11
CA VAL A 344 18.57 -11.50 38.26
C VAL A 344 18.06 -12.07 36.93
N ASN A 345 17.45 -11.24 36.07
CA ASN A 345 16.96 -11.66 34.75
C ASN A 345 18.03 -11.52 33.65
N ARG A 346 19.32 -11.40 34.03
CA ARG A 346 20.41 -11.25 33.08
C ARG A 346 20.45 -12.45 32.14
N SER A 347 20.43 -12.17 30.84
CA SER A 347 20.56 -13.18 29.80
C SER A 347 21.83 -12.94 29.01
N GLU A 348 22.62 -13.98 28.78
CA GLU A 348 23.88 -13.90 28.05
C GLU A 348 23.95 -14.92 26.91
N TYR A 349 24.70 -14.57 25.87
CA TYR A 349 25.02 -15.50 24.80
C TYR A 349 26.16 -16.40 25.24
N THR A 350 25.98 -17.71 25.07
CA THR A 350 27.04 -18.68 25.31
C THR A 350 28.17 -18.54 24.29
N ASP A 351 29.37 -19.04 24.62
CA ASP A 351 30.50 -19.05 23.68
C ASP A 351 30.17 -19.78 22.37
N GLU A 352 29.36 -20.83 22.43
CA GLU A 352 28.90 -21.55 21.25
C GLU A 352 27.95 -20.73 20.37
N GLN A 353 27.08 -19.91 20.97
CA GLN A 353 26.20 -19.00 20.23
C GLN A 353 27.02 -17.86 19.61
N ARG A 354 27.96 -17.27 20.36
CA ARG A 354 28.89 -16.24 19.85
C ARG A 354 29.79 -16.75 18.72
N ALA A 355 30.15 -18.04 18.74
CA ALA A 355 30.91 -18.68 17.67
C ALA A 355 30.09 -18.97 16.39
N ARG A 356 28.75 -18.93 16.47
CA ARG A 356 27.82 -19.19 15.36
C ARG A 356 27.16 -17.92 14.82
N ALA A 357 26.85 -16.99 15.71
CA ALA A 357 26.20 -15.74 15.41
C ALA A 357 27.20 -14.58 15.31
N GLY A 358 26.74 -13.52 14.67
CA GLY A 358 27.42 -12.25 14.53
C GLY A 358 26.56 -11.11 15.00
N CYS A 359 27.00 -9.90 14.69
CA CYS A 359 26.23 -8.69 14.94
C CYS A 359 26.27 -7.74 13.74
N VAL A 360 25.24 -6.91 13.65
CA VAL A 360 25.14 -5.84 12.66
C VAL A 360 25.20 -4.51 13.40
N VAL A 361 26.10 -3.64 12.94
CA VAL A 361 26.26 -2.26 13.44
C VAL A 361 25.67 -1.32 12.41
N SER A 362 24.67 -0.55 12.80
CA SER A 362 23.96 0.39 11.91
C SER A 362 23.51 1.66 12.60
N ILE A 363 22.92 2.58 11.83
CA ILE A 363 22.30 3.80 12.35
C ILE A 363 20.78 3.56 12.40
N ASP A 364 20.14 3.93 13.51
CA ASP A 364 18.69 3.87 13.62
C ASP A 364 17.99 5.09 13.02
N HIS A 365 16.66 5.06 12.95
CA HIS A 365 15.84 6.16 12.42
C HIS A 365 15.98 7.50 13.18
N ARG A 366 16.60 7.52 14.37
CA ARG A 366 16.85 8.72 15.18
C ARG A 366 18.32 9.18 15.10
N GLY A 367 19.12 8.56 14.24
CA GLY A 367 20.54 8.87 14.11
C GLY A 367 21.41 8.34 15.25
N ALA A 368 20.92 7.38 16.04
CA ALA A 368 21.69 6.74 17.09
C ALA A 368 22.38 5.45 16.61
N LEU A 369 23.50 5.10 17.25
CA LEU A 369 24.18 3.83 17.04
C LEU A 369 23.26 2.67 17.45
N ARG A 370 23.05 1.73 16.55
CA ARG A 370 22.32 0.49 16.79
C ARG A 370 23.25 -0.70 16.59
N VAL A 371 23.35 -1.55 17.61
CA VAL A 371 24.09 -2.82 17.54
C VAL A 371 23.08 -3.95 17.75
N GLU A 372 22.87 -4.74 16.71
CA GLU A 372 21.94 -5.85 16.73
C GLU A 372 22.74 -7.17 16.81
N THR A 373 22.67 -7.86 17.95
CA THR A 373 23.47 -9.07 18.24
C THR A 373 22.68 -10.36 18.03
N GLY A 374 23.36 -11.51 18.01
CA GLY A 374 22.72 -12.83 17.89
C GLY A 374 22.25 -13.18 16.48
N LEU A 375 22.84 -12.59 15.42
CA LEU A 375 22.43 -12.81 14.04
C LEU A 375 23.23 -13.94 13.39
N VAL A 376 22.57 -14.95 12.82
CA VAL A 376 23.26 -16.01 12.05
C VAL A 376 23.30 -15.62 10.58
N HIS A 377 24.49 -15.58 9.99
CA HIS A 377 24.67 -15.11 8.60
C HIS A 377 23.85 -16.00 7.62
N PRO A 378 23.19 -15.45 6.58
CA PRO A 378 22.36 -16.22 5.65
C PRO A 378 23.11 -17.37 4.96
N ASP A 379 24.42 -17.24 4.76
CA ASP A 379 25.24 -18.30 4.15
C ASP A 379 25.55 -19.44 5.13
N ASP A 380 25.67 -19.15 6.42
CA ASP A 380 25.81 -20.15 7.48
C ASP A 380 24.47 -20.86 7.73
N LYS A 381 23.36 -20.13 7.67
CA LYS A 381 21.99 -20.68 7.68
C LYS A 381 21.80 -21.68 6.53
N ARG A 382 22.29 -21.36 5.32
CA ARG A 382 22.27 -22.27 4.17
C ARG A 382 23.18 -23.49 4.35
N GLN A 383 24.31 -23.38 5.06
CA GLN A 383 25.19 -24.52 5.35
C GLN A 383 24.66 -25.42 6.49
N GLN A 384 23.99 -24.88 7.50
CA GLN A 384 23.31 -25.68 8.53
C GLN A 384 22.15 -26.50 7.95
N VAL A 385 21.38 -25.92 7.02
CA VAL A 385 20.35 -26.64 6.25
C VAL A 385 20.97 -27.76 5.40
N ARG A 386 22.20 -27.58 4.91
CA ARG A 386 22.91 -28.59 4.09
C ARG A 386 23.65 -29.67 4.87
N SER A 387 24.02 -29.42 6.13
CA SER A 387 24.79 -30.36 6.96
C SER A 387 23.93 -31.12 7.99
N GLY A 388 22.72 -30.63 8.31
CA GLY A 388 21.72 -31.31 9.12
C GLY A 388 20.44 -31.73 8.40
N GLY A 389 20.31 -31.41 7.10
CA GLY A 389 19.12 -31.74 6.31
C GLY A 389 19.34 -32.96 5.42
N SER A 390 18.57 -34.01 5.67
CA SER A 390 18.02 -34.82 4.56
C SER A 390 17.56 -33.85 3.46
N GLU A 391 17.93 -34.11 2.20
CA GLU A 391 17.33 -33.46 1.01
C GLU A 391 15.80 -33.64 1.10
N THR A 392 15.14 -32.74 1.81
CA THR A 392 13.70 -32.82 2.01
C THR A 392 13.13 -31.81 1.05
N MET A 393 12.56 -32.33 -0.02
CA MET A 393 11.82 -31.55 -1.02
C MET A 393 10.83 -30.60 -0.35
N SER A 394 10.71 -29.36 -0.86
CA SER A 394 9.69 -28.41 -0.42
C SER A 394 8.29 -29.01 -0.58
N ALA A 395 7.31 -28.52 0.18
CA ALA A 395 5.93 -28.95 0.04
C ALA A 395 5.39 -28.75 -1.38
N GLU A 396 5.80 -27.69 -2.06
CA GLU A 396 5.44 -27.46 -3.46
C GLU A 396 6.03 -28.53 -4.39
N GLU A 397 7.28 -28.93 -4.19
CA GLU A 397 7.93 -29.99 -4.98
C GLU A 397 7.31 -31.36 -4.71
N LYS A 398 7.01 -31.69 -3.44
CA LYS A 398 6.31 -32.93 -3.06
C LYS A 398 4.94 -33.02 -3.72
N ARG A 399 4.17 -31.92 -3.73
CA ARG A 399 2.85 -31.89 -4.40
C ARG A 399 2.96 -32.03 -5.92
N LYS A 400 3.95 -31.40 -6.54
CA LYS A 400 4.20 -31.56 -7.99
C LYS A 400 4.57 -33.00 -8.33
N GLU A 401 5.38 -33.66 -7.50
CA GLU A 401 5.70 -35.08 -7.65
C GLU A 401 4.47 -35.98 -7.47
N ALA A 402 3.61 -35.66 -6.50
CA ALA A 402 2.29 -36.29 -6.33
C ALA A 402 1.29 -35.93 -7.44
N GLY A 403 1.66 -35.07 -8.41
CA GLY A 403 0.80 -34.71 -9.54
C GLY A 403 -0.28 -33.67 -9.23
N VAL A 404 -0.18 -32.95 -8.11
CA VAL A 404 -1.05 -31.83 -7.76
C VAL A 404 -0.44 -30.53 -8.30
N SER A 405 -1.12 -29.86 -9.22
CA SER A 405 -0.65 -28.58 -9.79
C SER A 405 -0.81 -27.43 -8.80
N ASN A 406 -0.05 -26.33 -8.99
CA ASN A 406 -0.20 -25.12 -8.17
C ASN A 406 -1.63 -24.56 -8.23
N SER A 407 -2.25 -24.56 -9.41
CA SER A 407 -3.65 -24.13 -9.57
C SER A 407 -4.63 -25.04 -8.82
N LEU A 408 -4.42 -26.35 -8.80
CA LEU A 408 -5.23 -27.29 -8.01
C LEU A 408 -4.99 -27.09 -6.51
N SER A 409 -3.76 -26.82 -6.08
CA SER A 409 -3.45 -26.56 -4.67
C SER A 409 -4.10 -25.27 -4.15
N ALA A 410 -4.13 -24.19 -4.93
CA ALA A 410 -4.79 -22.94 -4.57
C ALA A 410 -6.30 -23.16 -4.39
N ASP A 411 -6.88 -23.90 -5.30
CA ASP A 411 -8.27 -24.33 -5.27
C ASP A 411 -8.62 -25.20 -4.05
N LEU A 412 -7.76 -26.15 -3.69
CA LEU A 412 -7.93 -26.97 -2.48
C LEU A 412 -7.83 -26.12 -1.20
N ARG A 413 -6.90 -25.14 -1.15
CA ARG A 413 -6.85 -24.16 -0.05
C ARG A 413 -8.15 -23.39 0.09
N ALA A 414 -8.70 -22.89 -1.02
CA ALA A 414 -9.92 -22.12 -1.03
C ALA A 414 -11.14 -22.96 -0.59
N ILE A 415 -11.25 -24.22 -1.02
CA ILE A 415 -12.28 -25.15 -0.55
C ILE A 415 -12.17 -25.36 0.96
N ARG A 416 -10.98 -25.75 1.44
CA ARG A 416 -10.73 -26.02 2.86
C ARG A 416 -11.03 -24.80 3.73
N HIS A 417 -10.66 -23.62 3.26
CA HIS A 417 -10.95 -22.35 3.90
C HIS A 417 -12.45 -22.07 4.02
N GLN A 418 -13.23 -22.18 2.94
CA GLN A 418 -14.68 -21.96 2.98
C GLN A 418 -15.39 -22.89 3.98
N ASN A 419 -14.94 -24.16 4.07
CA ASN A 419 -15.45 -25.11 5.05
C ASN A 419 -15.17 -24.66 6.49
N LEU A 420 -13.93 -24.21 6.76
CA LEU A 420 -13.56 -23.67 8.08
C LEU A 420 -14.36 -22.41 8.42
N GLN A 421 -14.59 -21.51 7.45
CA GLN A 421 -15.41 -20.32 7.67
C GLN A 421 -16.84 -20.68 8.09
N ALA A 422 -17.45 -21.65 7.42
CA ALA A 422 -18.82 -22.08 7.73
C ALA A 422 -18.93 -22.63 9.15
N HIS A 423 -18.00 -23.48 9.58
CA HIS A 423 -18.02 -24.09 10.91
C HIS A 423 -17.67 -23.07 12.01
N LEU A 424 -16.65 -22.23 11.79
CA LEU A 424 -16.24 -21.21 12.77
C LEU A 424 -17.30 -20.12 12.95
N ALA A 425 -18.03 -19.74 11.89
CA ALA A 425 -19.13 -18.78 11.99
C ALA A 425 -20.29 -19.29 12.87
N SER A 426 -20.39 -20.60 13.06
CA SER A 426 -21.40 -21.25 13.90
C SER A 426 -20.92 -21.58 15.32
N ASP A 427 -19.63 -21.40 15.62
CA ASP A 427 -19.04 -21.71 16.94
C ASP A 427 -18.46 -20.43 17.56
N TYR A 428 -19.28 -19.76 18.36
CA TYR A 428 -18.88 -18.54 19.07
C TYR A 428 -17.70 -18.74 20.01
N GLN A 429 -17.64 -19.87 20.73
CA GLN A 429 -16.60 -20.06 21.75
C GLN A 429 -15.23 -20.19 21.10
N THR A 430 -15.12 -20.99 20.04
CA THR A 430 -13.86 -21.13 19.30
C THR A 430 -13.51 -19.84 18.56
N ALA A 431 -14.49 -19.12 18.01
CA ALA A 431 -14.25 -17.81 17.39
C ALA A 431 -13.74 -16.76 18.40
N PHE A 432 -14.33 -16.72 19.59
CA PHE A 432 -13.89 -15.82 20.67
C PHE A 432 -12.45 -16.12 21.08
N ASP A 433 -12.13 -17.37 21.36
CA ASP A 433 -10.78 -17.77 21.77
C ASP A 433 -9.76 -17.48 20.66
N ALA A 434 -10.12 -17.74 19.40
CA ALA A 434 -9.27 -17.43 18.25
C ALA A 434 -9.00 -15.92 18.18
N MET A 435 -10.03 -15.07 18.24
CA MET A 435 -9.88 -13.62 18.23
C MET A 435 -9.09 -13.11 19.45
N LEU A 436 -9.34 -13.63 20.65
CA LEU A 436 -8.63 -13.22 21.86
C LEU A 436 -7.14 -13.57 21.81
N TYR A 437 -6.82 -14.82 21.43
CA TYR A 437 -5.45 -15.25 21.17
C TYR A 437 -4.77 -14.30 20.17
N SER A 438 -5.53 -13.92 19.13
CA SER A 438 -5.06 -13.03 18.08
C SER A 438 -4.70 -11.63 18.57
N MET A 439 -5.48 -11.10 19.51
CA MET A 439 -5.25 -9.80 20.11
C MET A 439 -4.06 -9.85 21.08
N ILE A 440 -3.99 -10.87 21.93
CA ILE A 440 -2.96 -10.98 22.99
C ILE A 440 -1.56 -11.17 22.42
N VAL A 441 -1.39 -12.07 21.45
CA VAL A 441 -0.07 -12.37 20.87
C VAL A 441 0.52 -11.13 20.14
N ARG A 442 -0.30 -10.12 19.80
CA ARG A 442 0.13 -8.88 19.12
C ARG A 442 0.51 -7.77 20.10
N LEU A 443 0.15 -7.85 21.38
CA LEU A 443 0.39 -6.79 22.37
C LEU A 443 1.87 -6.47 22.65
N PRO A 444 2.80 -7.44 22.82
CA PRO A 444 4.17 -7.14 23.23
C PRO A 444 5.11 -6.73 22.09
N ILE A 445 4.71 -6.91 20.82
CA ILE A 445 5.53 -6.61 19.64
C ILE A 445 4.63 -5.94 18.60
N ALA A 446 4.76 -4.62 18.42
CA ALA A 446 3.92 -3.81 17.52
C ALA A 446 3.91 -4.27 16.04
N TYR A 447 4.83 -5.16 15.65
CA TYR A 447 4.95 -5.75 14.32
C TYR A 447 5.00 -7.29 14.33
N ALA A 448 4.63 -7.96 15.44
CA ALA A 448 4.48 -9.41 15.42
C ALA A 448 3.27 -9.80 14.58
N ALA A 449 3.42 -10.85 13.77
CA ALA A 449 2.29 -11.54 13.19
C ALA A 449 1.52 -12.27 14.30
N ALA A 450 0.74 -11.55 15.11
CA ALA A 450 -0.43 -12.17 15.69
C ALA A 450 -1.58 -12.13 14.69
N PRO A 451 -2.75 -12.65 15.03
CA PRO A 451 -3.88 -12.56 14.09
C PRO A 451 -4.72 -11.24 14.10
N ILE A 452 -4.65 -10.33 15.11
CA ILE A 452 -5.45 -9.06 15.11
C ILE A 452 -4.75 -7.83 15.71
N ASP A 453 -4.60 -6.81 14.88
CA ASP A 453 -4.28 -5.39 15.04
C ASP A 453 -5.42 -4.82 14.21
N ILE A 454 -6.39 -4.10 14.79
CA ILE A 454 -7.74 -4.06 14.20
C ILE A 454 -7.75 -3.27 12.88
N SER A 455 -7.43 -4.02 11.82
CA SER A 455 -7.83 -3.87 10.45
C SER A 455 -8.45 -5.22 10.10
N MET A 456 -9.72 -5.39 10.44
CA MET A 456 -10.48 -6.55 10.03
C MET A 456 -10.65 -6.49 8.51
N ARG A 457 -9.89 -7.34 7.82
CA ARG A 457 -10.03 -7.58 6.40
C ARG A 457 -10.49 -9.01 6.24
N GLN A 458 -11.54 -9.19 5.44
CA GLN A 458 -11.90 -10.53 5.01
C GLN A 458 -10.66 -11.16 4.38
N ALA A 459 -10.31 -12.38 4.80
CA ALA A 459 -9.13 -13.06 4.28
C ALA A 459 -9.26 -13.25 2.77
N GLU A 460 -8.16 -13.03 2.06
CA GLU A 460 -8.14 -13.18 0.61
C GLU A 460 -8.25 -14.65 0.23
N VAL A 461 -9.25 -14.96 -0.61
CA VAL A 461 -9.46 -16.30 -1.14
C VAL A 461 -8.90 -16.38 -2.55
N PHE A 462 -7.94 -17.27 -2.77
CA PHE A 462 -7.31 -17.46 -4.08
C PHE A 462 -7.94 -18.66 -4.80
N LYS A 463 -8.88 -18.41 -5.71
CA LYS A 463 -9.50 -19.43 -6.56
C LYS A 463 -8.99 -19.35 -8.00
N SER A 464 -8.68 -20.50 -8.59
CA SER A 464 -8.30 -20.62 -10.00
C SER A 464 -9.50 -20.80 -10.95
N ARG A 465 -10.70 -21.12 -10.41
CA ARG A 465 -11.96 -21.25 -11.15
C ARG A 465 -13.19 -20.91 -10.29
N GLU A 466 -14.31 -20.55 -10.93
CA GLU A 466 -15.62 -20.28 -10.29
C GLU A 466 -16.42 -21.59 -10.11
N TYR A 467 -16.10 -22.38 -9.08
CA TYR A 467 -16.90 -23.56 -8.70
C TYR A 467 -17.14 -23.70 -7.19
N LEU A 468 -16.72 -22.72 -6.39
CA LEU A 468 -17.03 -22.62 -4.95
C LEU A 468 -18.46 -22.10 -4.70
N GLU A 469 -19.21 -21.90 -5.77
CA GLU A 469 -20.64 -21.61 -5.75
C GLU A 469 -21.39 -22.95 -5.74
N ASP A 470 -22.54 -23.02 -5.07
CA ASP A 470 -23.36 -24.23 -4.91
C ASP A 470 -22.73 -25.37 -4.07
N THR A 471 -21.79 -25.06 -3.16
CA THR A 471 -21.30 -26.02 -2.15
C THR A 471 -22.19 -26.02 -0.90
N VAL A 472 -22.15 -27.11 -0.12
CA VAL A 472 -22.85 -27.16 1.19
C VAL A 472 -22.37 -26.04 2.11
N ALA A 473 -21.06 -25.80 2.17
CA ALA A 473 -20.49 -24.72 2.97
C ALA A 473 -20.92 -23.32 2.49
N ALA A 474 -21.06 -23.11 1.17
CA ALA A 474 -21.59 -21.86 0.63
C ALA A 474 -23.06 -21.64 1.06
N ALA A 475 -23.89 -22.69 1.01
CA ALA A 475 -25.27 -22.63 1.48
C ALA A 475 -25.35 -22.35 3.00
N MET A 476 -24.49 -22.98 3.80
CA MET A 476 -24.39 -22.72 5.24
C MET A 476 -24.01 -21.26 5.53
N LEU A 477 -23.01 -20.72 4.83
CA LEU A 477 -22.58 -19.34 5.03
C LEU A 477 -23.69 -18.34 4.68
N GLU A 478 -24.44 -18.58 3.61
CA GLU A 478 -25.56 -17.72 3.25
C GLU A 478 -26.71 -17.82 4.27
N GLU A 479 -27.01 -19.01 4.77
CA GLU A 479 -28.00 -19.20 5.83
C GLU A 479 -27.59 -18.49 7.12
N ILE A 480 -26.35 -18.65 7.58
CA ILE A 480 -25.83 -17.95 8.76
C ILE A 480 -25.96 -16.44 8.56
N LYS A 481 -25.51 -15.92 7.42
CA LYS A 481 -25.59 -14.50 7.09
C LYS A 481 -27.03 -13.98 7.09
N SER A 482 -27.99 -14.76 6.59
CA SER A 482 -29.41 -14.37 6.55
C SER A 482 -30.03 -14.23 7.94
N THR A 483 -29.52 -14.98 8.92
CA THR A 483 -30.01 -14.95 10.31
C THR A 483 -29.43 -13.81 11.16
N LEU A 484 -28.39 -13.13 10.66
CA LEU A 484 -27.75 -12.00 11.34
C LEU A 484 -28.67 -10.79 11.37
N ASP A 485 -28.82 -10.18 12.55
CA ASP A 485 -29.48 -8.88 12.65
C ASP A 485 -28.51 -7.79 12.20
N LEU A 486 -28.71 -7.31 10.98
CA LEU A 486 -27.93 -6.24 10.35
C LEU A 486 -28.77 -4.97 10.12
N SER A 487 -29.99 -4.90 10.68
CA SER A 487 -30.92 -3.79 10.45
C SER A 487 -30.35 -2.42 10.91
N TRP A 488 -29.45 -2.45 11.88
CA TRP A 488 -28.78 -1.28 12.45
C TRP A 488 -27.76 -0.65 11.51
N ILE A 489 -27.22 -1.37 10.51
CA ILE A 489 -26.15 -0.86 9.63
C ILE A 489 -26.62 0.25 8.68
N SER A 490 -27.93 0.35 8.45
CA SER A 490 -28.53 1.39 7.59
C SER A 490 -28.86 2.69 8.33
N LEU A 491 -28.63 2.74 9.65
CA LEU A 491 -28.89 3.94 10.46
C LEU A 491 -27.71 4.92 10.38
N GLU A 492 -27.95 6.19 10.65
CA GLU A 492 -26.87 7.20 10.71
C GLU A 492 -26.11 7.13 12.04
N SER A 493 -24.82 7.45 12.02
CA SER A 493 -24.01 7.58 13.22
C SER A 493 -24.51 8.73 14.12
N PRO A 494 -24.65 8.54 15.45
CA PRO A 494 -24.23 7.37 16.23
C PRO A 494 -25.37 6.37 16.52
N GLN A 495 -26.52 6.49 15.86
CA GLN A 495 -27.70 5.67 16.12
C GLN A 495 -27.49 4.21 15.72
N ASP A 496 -26.68 3.96 14.69
CA ASP A 496 -26.17 2.63 14.32
C ASP A 496 -25.51 1.93 15.51
N PHE A 497 -24.55 2.58 16.17
CA PHE A 497 -23.81 2.05 17.31
C PHE A 497 -24.70 1.85 18.53
N ILE A 498 -25.60 2.80 18.82
CA ILE A 498 -26.56 2.67 19.93
C ILE A 498 -27.46 1.45 19.72
N THR A 499 -27.96 1.27 18.50
CA THR A 499 -28.88 0.17 18.16
C THR A 499 -28.18 -1.18 18.20
N MET A 500 -26.98 -1.27 17.61
CA MET A 500 -26.15 -2.47 17.68
C MET A 500 -25.81 -2.83 19.13
N SER A 501 -25.45 -1.84 19.95
CA SER A 501 -25.10 -2.04 21.36
C SER A 501 -26.27 -2.56 22.20
N ALA A 502 -27.50 -2.25 21.80
CA ALA A 502 -28.73 -2.70 22.47
C ALA A 502 -29.19 -4.10 22.05
N LEU A 503 -28.55 -4.74 21.05
CA LEU A 503 -28.90 -6.11 20.66
C LEU A 503 -28.75 -7.11 21.83
N PRO A 504 -29.54 -8.19 21.87
CA PRO A 504 -29.32 -9.30 22.80
C PRO A 504 -27.91 -9.90 22.64
N MET A 505 -27.37 -10.48 23.71
CA MET A 505 -26.00 -11.00 23.70
C MET A 505 -25.82 -12.08 22.63
N GLU A 506 -26.80 -12.95 22.45
CA GLU A 506 -26.79 -14.03 21.48
C GLU A 506 -26.63 -13.51 20.04
N LYS A 507 -27.26 -12.37 19.73
CA LYS A 507 -27.13 -11.71 18.43
C LYS A 507 -25.76 -11.08 18.24
N LYS A 508 -25.18 -10.49 19.29
CA LYS A 508 -23.80 -9.98 19.25
C LYS A 508 -22.78 -11.10 19.08
N GLN A 509 -22.98 -12.22 19.76
CA GLN A 509 -22.13 -13.42 19.65
C GLN A 509 -22.15 -13.97 18.23
N ALA A 510 -23.33 -14.08 17.60
CA ALA A 510 -23.45 -14.49 16.20
C ALA A 510 -22.74 -13.52 15.24
N LEU A 511 -22.91 -12.20 15.43
CA LEU A 511 -22.20 -11.18 14.65
C LEU A 511 -20.67 -11.29 14.82
N PHE A 512 -20.21 -11.51 16.05
CA PHE A 512 -18.81 -11.66 16.38
C PHE A 512 -18.20 -12.92 15.74
N ALA A 513 -18.88 -14.06 15.86
CA ALA A 513 -18.43 -15.32 15.27
C ALA A 513 -18.34 -15.21 13.74
N TRP A 514 -19.37 -14.63 13.11
CA TRP A 514 -19.36 -14.34 11.68
C TRP A 514 -18.18 -13.47 11.27
N ALA A 515 -17.98 -12.33 11.96
CA ALA A 515 -16.91 -11.39 11.64
C ALA A 515 -15.52 -12.02 11.82
N THR A 516 -15.34 -12.87 12.84
CA THR A 516 -14.10 -13.62 13.08
C THR A 516 -13.84 -14.63 11.97
N ALA A 517 -14.86 -15.41 11.57
CA ALA A 517 -14.74 -16.38 10.50
C ALA A 517 -14.36 -15.75 9.15
N GLN A 518 -14.81 -14.52 8.88
CA GLN A 518 -14.39 -13.79 7.68
C GLN A 518 -12.90 -13.44 7.66
N ALA A 519 -12.24 -13.33 8.82
CA ALA A 519 -10.84 -12.92 8.92
C ALA A 519 -9.82 -14.08 8.89
N VAL A 520 -10.27 -15.34 8.99
CA VAL A 520 -9.39 -16.52 9.02
C VAL A 520 -8.67 -16.72 7.69
N GLN A 521 -7.37 -17.00 7.70
CA GLN A 521 -6.54 -17.19 6.50
C GLN A 521 -6.73 -18.57 5.84
N GLN A 522 -6.35 -18.71 4.57
CA GLN A 522 -6.36 -20.00 3.86
C GLN A 522 -5.00 -20.72 3.95
N GLN A 523 -5.02 -22.04 4.18
CA GLN A 523 -3.82 -22.90 4.14
C GLN A 523 -4.19 -24.36 3.88
N LEU A 524 -3.25 -25.18 3.41
CA LEU A 524 -3.30 -26.64 3.55
C LEU A 524 -2.41 -27.07 4.72
N ALA A 525 -2.72 -28.20 5.37
CA ALA A 525 -1.90 -28.70 6.48
C ALA A 525 -0.46 -29.04 6.03
N ASN A 526 -0.28 -29.42 4.77
CA ASN A 526 1.01 -29.76 4.17
C ASN A 526 1.74 -28.59 3.49
N ASP A 527 1.36 -27.33 3.74
CA ASP A 527 2.12 -26.16 3.26
C ASP A 527 3.39 -25.93 4.09
N ASP A 528 4.45 -25.38 3.46
CA ASP A 528 5.75 -25.15 4.11
C ASP A 528 5.67 -24.21 5.34
N HIS A 529 4.63 -23.38 5.39
CA HIS A 529 4.37 -22.41 6.45
C HIS A 529 2.92 -22.49 6.97
N SER A 530 2.38 -23.71 7.10
CA SER A 530 1.06 -23.90 7.72
C SER A 530 1.08 -23.49 9.19
N SER A 531 0.03 -22.78 9.64
CA SER A 531 -0.13 -22.35 11.02
C SER A 531 -0.68 -23.50 11.87
N PRO A 532 0.02 -23.98 12.91
CA PRO A 532 -0.50 -25.01 13.82
C PRO A 532 -1.73 -24.54 14.60
N VAL A 533 -1.86 -23.23 14.83
CA VAL A 533 -3.01 -22.64 15.53
C VAL A 533 -4.27 -22.76 14.68
N LEU A 534 -4.15 -22.59 13.36
CA LEU A 534 -5.30 -22.73 12.45
C LEU A 534 -5.76 -24.20 12.37
N GLU A 535 -4.81 -25.14 12.42
CA GLU A 535 -5.12 -26.58 12.51
C GLU A 535 -5.89 -26.90 13.80
N GLU A 536 -5.50 -26.29 14.92
CA GLU A 536 -6.22 -26.42 16.18
C GLU A 536 -7.63 -25.80 16.15
N ILE A 537 -7.79 -24.62 15.53
CA ILE A 537 -9.11 -24.00 15.34
C ILE A 537 -10.03 -24.93 14.54
N GLY A 538 -9.54 -25.47 13.42
CA GLY A 538 -10.34 -26.37 12.59
C GLY A 538 -10.73 -27.67 13.31
N ARG A 539 -9.84 -28.21 14.15
CA ARG A 539 -10.13 -29.34 15.04
C ARG A 539 -11.23 -29.00 16.05
N ARG A 540 -11.09 -27.89 16.78
CA ARG A 540 -12.07 -27.46 17.80
C ARG A 540 -13.46 -27.23 17.22
N CYS A 541 -13.54 -26.64 16.02
CA CYS A 541 -14.80 -26.49 15.29
C CYS A 541 -15.36 -27.81 14.73
N SER A 542 -14.66 -28.94 14.88
CA SER A 542 -15.01 -30.23 14.29
C SER A 542 -15.30 -30.11 12.79
N THR A 543 -14.43 -29.41 12.07
CA THR A 543 -14.66 -29.03 10.66
C THR A 543 -14.66 -30.27 9.76
N ASP A 544 -15.85 -30.68 9.32
CA ASP A 544 -16.00 -31.83 8.41
C ASP A 544 -15.89 -31.39 6.95
N VAL A 545 -14.65 -31.34 6.47
CA VAL A 545 -14.33 -31.02 5.06
C VAL A 545 -14.95 -32.04 4.11
N ALA A 546 -15.08 -33.28 4.55
CA ALA A 546 -15.57 -34.38 3.76
C ALA A 546 -17.08 -34.19 3.50
N TYR A 547 -17.86 -33.92 4.54
CA TYR A 547 -19.30 -33.65 4.41
C TYR A 547 -19.60 -32.50 3.44
N CYS A 548 -18.82 -31.42 3.51
CA CYS A 548 -19.07 -30.24 2.69
C CYS A 548 -18.49 -30.31 1.27
N TRP A 549 -17.54 -31.22 1.00
CA TRP A 549 -16.90 -31.35 -0.31
C TRP A 549 -16.41 -32.77 -0.63
N ARG A 550 -16.66 -33.21 -1.87
CA ARG A 550 -16.18 -34.51 -2.40
C ARG A 550 -15.41 -34.33 -3.72
N PRO A 551 -14.39 -35.16 -3.98
CA PRO A 551 -13.68 -35.12 -5.25
C PRO A 551 -14.56 -35.69 -6.38
N ASP A 552 -14.85 -34.85 -7.37
CA ASP A 552 -15.59 -35.20 -8.57
C ASP A 552 -14.69 -35.09 -9.83
N ALA A 553 -15.23 -35.46 -11.01
CA ALA A 553 -14.46 -35.41 -12.24
C ALA A 553 -14.00 -34.00 -12.60
N LYS A 554 -14.80 -32.96 -12.32
CA LYS A 554 -14.52 -31.56 -12.69
C LYS A 554 -13.56 -30.89 -11.70
N ASN A 555 -13.74 -31.12 -10.40
CA ASN A 555 -13.08 -30.39 -9.32
C ASN A 555 -11.71 -30.98 -8.96
N TYR A 556 -11.49 -32.29 -9.16
CA TYR A 556 -10.26 -32.99 -8.78
C TYR A 556 -9.77 -34.02 -9.80
N TRP A 557 -10.58 -35.04 -10.17
CA TRP A 557 -10.05 -36.22 -10.88
C TRP A 557 -9.58 -35.95 -12.31
N SER A 558 -10.17 -34.99 -13.03
CA SER A 558 -9.67 -34.58 -14.36
C SER A 558 -8.40 -33.72 -14.28
N ARG A 559 -8.04 -33.21 -13.10
CA ARG A 559 -6.96 -32.24 -12.89
C ARG A 559 -5.66 -32.91 -12.42
N VAL A 560 -5.74 -34.14 -11.95
CA VAL A 560 -4.58 -34.96 -11.57
C VAL A 560 -4.11 -35.88 -12.72
N PRO A 561 -2.84 -36.30 -12.76
CA PRO A 561 -2.34 -37.30 -13.69
C PRO A 561 -3.04 -38.65 -13.52
N LYS A 562 -3.19 -39.41 -14.61
CA LYS A 562 -3.75 -40.77 -14.56
C LYS A 562 -2.99 -41.68 -13.58
N LYS A 563 -1.66 -41.52 -13.50
CA LYS A 563 -0.80 -42.26 -12.57
C LYS A 563 -1.21 -42.02 -11.11
N HIS A 564 -1.49 -40.77 -10.75
CA HIS A 564 -1.94 -40.40 -9.41
C HIS A 564 -3.31 -41.02 -9.08
N ALA A 565 -4.29 -40.83 -9.97
CA ALA A 565 -5.64 -41.38 -9.76
C ALA A 565 -5.64 -42.92 -9.60
N LEU A 566 -4.84 -43.64 -10.40
CA LEU A 566 -4.69 -45.09 -10.28
C LEU A 566 -3.94 -45.50 -9.00
N SER A 567 -2.97 -44.71 -8.55
CA SER A 567 -2.27 -44.93 -7.27
C SER A 567 -3.22 -44.81 -6.09
N VAL A 568 -4.01 -43.73 -6.04
CA VAL A 568 -5.03 -43.53 -5.01
C VAL A 568 -6.07 -44.64 -5.05
N ALA A 569 -6.53 -45.05 -6.24
CA ALA A 569 -7.45 -46.16 -6.36
C ALA A 569 -6.85 -47.49 -5.87
N ALA A 570 -5.58 -47.76 -6.15
CA ALA A 570 -4.91 -48.97 -5.68
C ALA A 570 -4.79 -49.01 -4.15
N GLU A 571 -4.52 -47.87 -3.52
CA GLU A 571 -4.38 -47.71 -2.08
C GLU A 571 -5.73 -47.78 -1.34
N VAL A 572 -6.73 -47.04 -1.83
CA VAL A 572 -8.01 -46.90 -1.15
C VAL A 572 -8.95 -48.05 -1.51
N ILE A 573 -9.07 -48.41 -2.79
CA ILE A 573 -10.02 -49.42 -3.28
C ILE A 573 -9.36 -50.80 -3.42
N GLY A 574 -8.16 -50.85 -3.99
CA GLY A 574 -7.36 -52.05 -4.16
C GLY A 574 -6.72 -52.17 -5.54
N GLN A 575 -5.55 -52.80 -5.60
CA GLN A 575 -4.73 -52.92 -6.81
C GLN A 575 -5.49 -53.49 -8.02
N LYS A 576 -6.32 -54.52 -7.80
CA LYS A 576 -7.11 -55.16 -8.86
C LYS A 576 -8.04 -54.16 -9.58
N TRP A 577 -8.70 -53.28 -8.83
CA TRP A 577 -9.62 -52.30 -9.38
C TRP A 577 -8.89 -51.27 -10.25
N ALA A 578 -7.69 -50.86 -9.82
CA ALA A 578 -6.83 -49.95 -10.56
C ALA A 578 -6.30 -50.59 -11.86
N ASP A 579 -5.88 -51.85 -11.82
CA ASP A 579 -5.36 -52.56 -13.00
C ASP A 579 -6.43 -52.70 -14.10
N GLU A 580 -7.68 -53.03 -13.73
CA GLU A 580 -8.82 -53.11 -14.67
C GLU A 580 -9.11 -51.79 -15.40
N ARG A 581 -8.71 -50.66 -14.81
CA ARG A 581 -8.99 -49.31 -15.32
C ARG A 581 -7.75 -48.60 -15.86
N ARG A 582 -6.60 -49.28 -15.90
CA ARG A 582 -5.32 -48.72 -16.36
C ARG A 582 -5.40 -48.13 -17.78
N ASP A 583 -6.11 -48.83 -18.66
CA ASP A 583 -6.23 -48.49 -20.08
C ASP A 583 -7.37 -47.51 -20.39
N PHE A 584 -8.15 -47.09 -19.38
CA PHE A 584 -9.26 -46.16 -19.58
C PHE A 584 -8.74 -44.80 -20.06
N LYS A 585 -9.50 -44.09 -20.90
CA LYS A 585 -9.17 -42.69 -21.22
C LYS A 585 -9.29 -41.81 -19.98
N LYS A 586 -8.59 -40.67 -19.94
CA LYS A 586 -8.51 -39.80 -18.75
C LYS A 586 -9.90 -39.41 -18.21
N ASP A 587 -10.82 -38.99 -19.08
CA ASP A 587 -12.16 -38.57 -18.67
C ASP A 587 -13.01 -39.75 -18.17
N ALA A 588 -12.87 -40.93 -18.79
CA ALA A 588 -13.54 -42.15 -18.35
C ALA A 588 -13.02 -42.63 -16.99
N LEU A 589 -11.71 -42.51 -16.75
CA LEU A 589 -11.12 -42.78 -15.44
C LEU A 589 -11.64 -41.79 -14.39
N ALA A 590 -11.67 -40.49 -14.70
CA ALA A 590 -12.17 -39.46 -13.80
C ALA A 590 -13.64 -39.70 -13.39
N ALA A 591 -14.51 -40.06 -14.35
CA ALA A 591 -15.89 -40.42 -14.05
C ALA A 591 -16.01 -41.69 -13.19
N SER A 592 -15.15 -42.69 -13.41
CA SER A 592 -15.11 -43.89 -12.58
C SER A 592 -14.61 -43.61 -11.16
N MET A 593 -13.67 -42.67 -10.99
CA MET A 593 -13.20 -42.24 -9.68
C MET A 593 -14.31 -41.45 -8.96
N GLU A 594 -14.96 -40.52 -9.63
CA GLU A 594 -16.10 -39.79 -9.06
C GLU A 594 -17.20 -40.74 -8.58
N ALA A 595 -17.55 -41.76 -9.35
CA ALA A 595 -18.55 -42.75 -8.94
C ALA A 595 -18.13 -43.56 -7.70
N ALA A 596 -16.83 -43.83 -7.55
CA ALA A 596 -16.29 -44.63 -6.44
C ALA A 596 -16.06 -43.82 -5.15
N PHE A 597 -15.86 -42.51 -5.25
CA PHE A 597 -15.56 -41.60 -4.13
C PHE A 597 -16.77 -40.72 -3.72
N ARG A 598 -17.94 -40.95 -4.32
CA ARG A 598 -19.21 -40.37 -3.88
C ARG A 598 -19.88 -41.28 -2.84
N GLU A 599 -20.75 -40.71 -2.02
CA GLU A 599 -21.61 -41.48 -1.13
C GLU A 599 -22.49 -42.48 -1.90
N GLY A 600 -22.70 -43.67 -1.31
CA GLY A 600 -23.42 -44.80 -1.93
C GLY A 600 -22.65 -45.53 -3.04
N ALA A 601 -21.31 -45.55 -2.98
CA ALA A 601 -20.46 -46.19 -3.98
C ALA A 601 -20.58 -47.74 -4.01
N ASP A 602 -20.94 -48.36 -2.89
CA ASP A 602 -21.18 -49.80 -2.75
C ASP A 602 -22.29 -50.29 -3.68
N GLU A 603 -23.38 -49.55 -3.77
CA GLU A 603 -24.52 -49.87 -4.64
C GLU A 603 -24.23 -49.60 -6.13
N ARG A 604 -23.35 -48.64 -6.44
CA ARG A 604 -23.14 -48.13 -7.81
C ARG A 604 -21.94 -48.71 -8.53
N VAL A 605 -20.87 -49.05 -7.79
CA VAL A 605 -19.58 -49.47 -8.36
C VAL A 605 -19.24 -50.93 -7.99
N GLY A 606 -20.04 -51.56 -7.13
CA GLY A 606 -19.84 -52.97 -6.73
C GLY A 606 -18.60 -53.17 -5.86
N ILE A 607 -18.22 -52.13 -5.11
CA ILE A 607 -17.13 -52.15 -4.14
C ILE A 607 -17.72 -52.62 -2.80
N ASN A 608 -16.91 -53.28 -1.95
CA ASN A 608 -17.42 -53.74 -0.65
C ASN A 608 -17.85 -52.55 0.24
N PRO A 609 -18.77 -52.76 1.20
CA PRO A 609 -19.29 -51.67 2.05
C PRO A 609 -18.23 -50.95 2.89
N GLU A 610 -17.16 -51.66 3.30
CA GLU A 610 -16.08 -51.09 4.11
C GLU A 610 -15.21 -50.12 3.31
N THR A 611 -14.86 -50.49 2.08
CA THR A 611 -14.15 -49.63 1.13
C THR A 611 -15.02 -48.47 0.68
N ALA A 612 -16.34 -48.66 0.51
CA ALA A 612 -17.24 -47.56 0.19
C ALA A 612 -17.29 -46.50 1.31
N LYS A 613 -17.20 -46.90 2.59
CA LYS A 613 -17.04 -45.95 3.70
C LYS A 613 -15.70 -45.22 3.63
N ARG A 614 -14.60 -45.95 3.35
CA ARG A 614 -13.26 -45.35 3.21
C ARG A 614 -13.19 -44.35 2.06
N THR A 615 -13.76 -44.66 0.90
CA THR A 615 -13.80 -43.74 -0.24
C THR A 615 -14.73 -42.56 0.00
N ALA A 616 -15.83 -42.76 0.73
CA ALA A 616 -16.73 -41.68 1.12
C ALA A 616 -16.07 -40.70 2.10
N LEU A 617 -15.13 -41.12 2.95
CA LEU A 617 -14.41 -40.22 3.86
C LEU A 617 -13.07 -39.72 3.31
N TRP A 618 -12.67 -40.16 2.12
CA TRP A 618 -11.36 -39.85 1.58
C TRP A 618 -11.25 -38.38 1.16
N LEU A 619 -10.12 -37.77 1.53
CA LEU A 619 -9.74 -36.43 1.14
C LEU A 619 -8.30 -36.41 0.61
N PRO A 620 -7.97 -35.51 -0.34
CA PRO A 620 -6.60 -35.24 -0.73
C PRO A 620 -5.73 -34.82 0.46
N GLU A 621 -4.44 -35.17 0.41
CA GLU A 621 -3.47 -34.81 1.46
C GLU A 621 -3.47 -33.31 1.75
N GLY A 622 -3.48 -32.96 3.05
CA GLY A 622 -3.49 -31.57 3.53
C GLY A 622 -4.88 -30.93 3.64
N MET A 623 -5.95 -31.61 3.22
CA MET A 623 -7.32 -31.10 3.30
C MET A 623 -7.97 -31.31 4.69
N ALA A 624 -7.70 -32.43 5.35
CA ALA A 624 -8.31 -32.77 6.63
C ALA A 624 -7.74 -31.91 7.78
N PHE A 625 -8.52 -31.75 8.84
CA PHE A 625 -8.05 -31.27 10.15
C PHE A 625 -7.89 -32.50 11.05
N GLU A 626 -6.66 -33.03 11.15
CA GLU A 626 -6.41 -34.29 11.88
C GLU A 626 -6.60 -34.10 13.39
N SER A 627 -7.36 -34.99 14.03
CA SER A 627 -7.46 -35.12 15.49
C SER A 627 -6.23 -35.85 16.03
N SER A 628 -5.45 -35.21 16.91
CA SER A 628 -4.40 -35.90 17.65
C SER A 628 -5.02 -36.84 18.69
N ASP A 629 -4.70 -38.12 18.64
CA ASP A 629 -5.08 -39.14 19.64
C ASP A 629 -4.42 -38.95 21.03
N GLU A 630 -3.96 -37.74 21.38
CA GLU A 630 -3.39 -37.42 22.69
C GLU A 630 -4.12 -36.21 23.30
N GLN A 631 -5.19 -36.48 24.04
CA GLN A 631 -5.77 -35.51 24.97
C GLN A 631 -4.92 -35.43 26.24
N PRO A 632 -4.48 -34.24 26.69
CA PRO A 632 -4.08 -34.06 28.09
C PRO A 632 -5.35 -34.14 28.95
N GLN A 633 -5.37 -35.08 29.89
CA GLN A 633 -6.46 -35.27 30.85
C GLN A 633 -6.63 -34.01 31.72
N GLY A 634 -7.61 -33.19 31.36
CA GLY A 634 -8.21 -32.19 32.23
C GLY A 634 -9.72 -32.33 32.11
N GLU A 635 -10.38 -32.75 33.18
CA GLU A 635 -11.83 -32.93 33.24
C GLU A 635 -12.55 -31.62 32.90
N VAL A 636 -13.11 -31.57 31.70
CA VAL A 636 -14.22 -30.69 31.35
C VAL A 636 -15.31 -31.62 30.83
N GLU A 637 -16.49 -31.59 31.46
CA GLU A 637 -17.66 -32.34 31.01
C GLU A 637 -17.96 -31.99 29.54
N ASN A 638 -17.60 -32.91 28.64
CA ASN A 638 -18.01 -32.89 27.24
C ASN A 638 -19.49 -33.29 27.15
N PRO A 639 -20.36 -32.51 26.47
CA PRO A 639 -21.61 -33.05 25.98
C PRO A 639 -21.31 -34.09 24.88
N GLU A 640 -22.14 -35.14 24.83
CA GLU A 640 -21.96 -36.36 24.02
C GLU A 640 -21.52 -36.12 22.56
N PRO A 641 -20.63 -36.96 21.99
CA PRO A 641 -20.00 -36.73 20.69
C PRO A 641 -20.86 -37.10 19.46
N ASP A 642 -22.19 -37.07 19.54
CA ASP A 642 -23.04 -37.61 18.46
C ASP A 642 -24.25 -36.73 18.06
N VAL A 643 -24.21 -35.42 18.35
CA VAL A 643 -25.27 -34.49 17.90
C VAL A 643 -24.70 -33.39 17.04
N LEU A 644 -24.82 -33.58 15.72
CA LEU A 644 -24.66 -32.53 14.71
C LEU A 644 -25.46 -31.27 15.13
N PRO A 645 -24.86 -30.06 15.06
CA PRO A 645 -25.59 -28.80 15.23
C PRO A 645 -26.86 -28.77 14.39
N ALA A 646 -27.98 -28.35 15.00
CA ALA A 646 -29.32 -28.48 14.44
C ALA A 646 -29.51 -27.86 13.04
N PHE A 647 -28.69 -26.86 12.67
CA PHE A 647 -28.75 -26.20 11.36
C PHE A 647 -28.09 -27.00 10.22
N LEU A 648 -27.22 -27.98 10.51
CA LEU A 648 -26.60 -28.85 9.50
C LEU A 648 -27.57 -29.89 8.90
N LYS A 649 -28.69 -30.16 9.57
CA LYS A 649 -29.73 -31.09 9.09
C LYS A 649 -30.64 -30.44 8.05
N THR A 650 -30.80 -29.13 8.08
CA THR A 650 -31.77 -28.39 7.24
C THR A 650 -31.21 -28.02 5.87
N ALA A 651 -29.88 -27.98 5.70
CA ALA A 651 -29.22 -27.63 4.44
C ALA A 651 -28.93 -28.84 3.52
N ALA A 652 -29.22 -30.06 3.98
CA ALA A 652 -28.99 -31.32 3.26
C ALA A 652 -30.26 -31.94 2.64
N GLU A 653 -31.42 -31.30 2.82
CA GLU A 653 -32.69 -31.60 2.14
C GLU A 653 -32.92 -30.63 0.99
#